data_AF-A0A9X3F1B8-F1
#
_entry.id   AF-A0A9X3F1B8-F1
#
_cell.length_a   1.000
_cell.length_b   1.000
_cell.length_c   1.000
_cell.angle_alpha   90.00
_cell.angle_beta   90.00
_cell.angle_gamma   90.00
#
_symmetry.space_group_name_H-M   'P 1'
#
loop_
_entity.id
_entity.type
_entity.pdbx_description
1 polymer ?
#
loop_
_entity_poly.entity_id
_entity_poly.type
_entity_poly.pdbx_seq_one_letter_code
_entity_poly.pdbx_strand_id
1 'polypeptide(L)'
;MPLSRYLDKFIILGNNALGKQLGADTNGNIYTHENKLWWETWAIEVAGDDGRVFLRSDHGKLLTSTAEGTLGSSTNRGEAEQWRVEPAPGGGVFVRSVQHGKLLSVLPNGTPTTTTNTSAAEIWRVEEMAPALKFDGTDGHVALPPMNPDFSQGFTIEAWVRHEAFANYSRIVDLGNGPASDNIVFTNTGTSPDLNLSVFRGDQVKALTAPGALPLNAWTHVAATVDAGGFGRLYKNGVQVAQGQLWLPNNTQRSRNYLGKSNWPDALLRGLASEVRLWTYARSAEQIQAAMNRRLHGDEAGLFGYWPLDAAAGLVARDHSGNGRHGAVVGEASWVAPRLTGRTYAAPGEEIKVSSFSGTSRVRLPAMTLDFSSGCTVEAWVRPQAAAAWSRVFEMHTTYGGDHVMLLANGDGTGFGLFAIAADGGDKGLYAPAGTLPTGRWTHICGVLDPAGQVRLYAGGKLVASGPAQLPKAAARPNVMIGNSPEGSPFAGLIAEVRVWTCVRSEAQIQAAMARGLTGHERGLAGYWKLDEDSGASARDSSAYGRAGTREEGCVQVTSLLPIEARRALVTTVTHEGKVLVFATRADGRVQYTVKQSGFEDTVALTGDARPGWEPWRDLELPAQADDTSVIAREAKTLTYDADTARYVLCSRYHTAADTAIAPVQVVSGFGFLYVFRQSTAGTLLVDRFVLDGMTNQLVPKVEVRFKRSRKRHEPLLPTSGAADQTFDSLDFSDTAGVPFYEPSTELRLIAGVHDGLFAVVLLPTRDVDRQRWHFFVHGAGSKVEVVSILSSETGLFDPQQRTSSADGSLLPGVERTVIDLGAALQGPVRSLCAVRYDLQEEQATASGARMLLRTAVRVMLVAAGSQGTPVLSFAAATDGTLSRLADAPTSQRVLHSERRELLLPLDTLENVVAAQVNQPITGAIAALRRGSGDKVAVQTSGADKLKIGDSVEIRGTRNYNGRFLVKATGGDTFEIEVDFAGLEDGIGRWEKVVTRETGLTFDGAVTSYRRTPEGKLIVTAPNHGLVVGDAVQITGTAEYNSIYPVTPIDAGQFALEAPWALGSAIGVKRLASLKRRGVDFDGVDEYVAVRDAKVPTGAASYTVEAWIRPRSMTAGASSRGASTARPTASRA
;
A
#
# COMPACT_ATOMS: atom_id res chain seq x y z
N MET A 1 -14.47 1.82 -12.71
CA MET A 1 -13.87 2.91 -11.89
C MET A 1 -14.90 4.01 -11.72
N PRO A 2 -14.99 4.70 -10.58
CA PRO A 2 -15.94 5.80 -10.43
C PRO A 2 -15.52 7.02 -11.28
N LEU A 3 -16.50 7.68 -11.91
CA LEU A 3 -16.34 8.87 -12.77
C LEU A 3 -15.53 9.99 -12.08
N SER A 4 -15.60 10.05 -10.75
CA SER A 4 -14.87 10.99 -9.89
C SER A 4 -13.35 10.94 -10.06
N ARG A 5 -12.78 9.88 -10.65
CA ARG A 5 -11.36 9.84 -10.99
C ARG A 5 -10.98 10.78 -12.13
N TYR A 6 -11.92 11.22 -12.97
CA TYR A 6 -11.61 11.95 -14.20
C TYR A 6 -12.26 13.34 -14.35
N LEU A 7 -13.31 13.64 -13.57
CA LEU A 7 -13.98 14.95 -13.59
C LEU A 7 -13.06 16.12 -13.19
N ASP A 8 -13.23 17.28 -13.85
CA ASP A 8 -12.49 18.52 -13.60
C ASP A 8 -10.97 18.39 -13.74
N LYS A 9 -10.54 17.47 -14.63
CA LYS A 9 -9.13 17.25 -14.99
C LYS A 9 -8.90 17.56 -16.44
N PHE A 10 -7.70 18.07 -16.72
CA PHE A 10 -7.09 17.99 -18.03
C PHE A 10 -6.37 16.65 -18.15
N ILE A 11 -6.67 15.94 -19.23
CA ILE A 11 -6.12 14.62 -19.49
C ILE A 11 -5.47 14.58 -20.87
N ILE A 12 -4.41 13.79 -21.00
CA ILE A 12 -3.87 13.40 -22.30
C ILE A 12 -4.46 12.04 -22.66
N LEU A 13 -5.02 11.93 -23.86
CA LEU A 13 -5.52 10.67 -24.42
C LEU A 13 -4.46 10.08 -25.35
N GLY A 14 -3.72 9.09 -24.86
CA GLY A 14 -2.66 8.40 -25.61
C GLY A 14 -3.06 6.97 -25.99
N ASN A 15 -2.93 6.60 -27.26
CA ASN A 15 -3.16 5.25 -27.77
C ASN A 15 -1.93 4.37 -27.51
N ASN A 16 -2.15 3.24 -26.82
CA ASN A 16 -1.11 2.29 -26.45
C ASN A 16 -0.50 1.48 -27.60
N ALA A 17 -1.30 1.09 -28.58
CA ALA A 17 -0.86 0.23 -29.66
C ALA A 17 -0.03 1.01 -30.70
N LEU A 18 -0.42 2.25 -30.98
CA LEU A 18 0.21 3.08 -32.01
C LEU A 18 1.15 4.15 -31.47
N GLY A 19 1.17 4.40 -30.15
CA GLY A 19 1.99 5.46 -29.54
C GLY A 19 1.61 6.87 -30.01
N LYS A 20 0.32 7.08 -30.33
CA LYS A 20 -0.22 8.34 -30.85
C LYS A 20 -1.11 9.01 -29.82
N GLN A 21 -1.22 10.33 -29.85
CA GLN A 21 -2.11 11.11 -28.98
C GLN A 21 -3.18 11.82 -29.78
N LEU A 22 -4.39 11.90 -29.23
CA LEU A 22 -5.50 12.64 -29.83
C LEU A 22 -5.30 14.14 -29.62
N GLY A 23 -5.46 14.95 -30.67
CA GLY A 23 -5.64 16.38 -30.44
C GLY A 23 -6.41 17.12 -31.52
N ALA A 24 -6.46 18.45 -31.35
CA ALA A 24 -7.26 19.34 -32.17
C ALA A 24 -6.40 20.53 -32.65
N ASP A 25 -6.77 21.16 -33.76
CA ASP A 25 -6.19 22.47 -34.11
C ASP A 25 -7.16 23.60 -33.76
N THR A 26 -6.70 24.84 -33.93
CA THR A 26 -7.53 26.04 -33.75
C THR A 26 -8.76 26.07 -34.67
N ASN A 27 -8.72 25.36 -35.80
CA ASN A 27 -9.83 25.24 -36.75
C ASN A 27 -10.84 24.17 -36.33
N GLY A 28 -10.49 23.32 -35.35
CA GLY A 28 -11.35 22.28 -34.80
C GLY A 28 -11.23 20.94 -35.52
N ASN A 29 -10.23 20.77 -36.38
CA ASN A 29 -9.92 19.48 -36.99
C ASN A 29 -9.30 18.54 -35.95
N ILE A 30 -9.76 17.30 -35.91
CA ILE A 30 -9.26 16.28 -34.98
C ILE A 30 -8.23 15.41 -35.71
N TYR A 31 -7.08 15.19 -35.08
CA TYR A 31 -5.99 14.39 -35.64
C TYR A 31 -5.26 13.62 -34.55
N THR A 32 -4.33 12.76 -34.97
CA THR A 32 -3.41 12.09 -34.05
C THR A 32 -1.97 12.50 -34.34
N HIS A 33 -1.15 12.55 -33.29
CA HIS A 33 0.26 12.92 -33.38
C HIS A 33 1.14 11.90 -32.66
N GLU A 34 2.38 11.68 -33.14
CA GLU A 34 3.35 10.81 -32.46
C GLU A 34 3.82 11.39 -31.13
N ASN A 35 3.71 10.57 -30.07
CA ASN A 35 4.33 10.66 -28.75
C ASN A 35 4.99 12.01 -28.35
N LYS A 36 4.18 13.06 -28.26
CA LYS A 36 4.53 14.30 -27.55
C LYS A 36 3.57 14.46 -26.39
N LEU A 37 3.93 13.89 -25.24
CA LEU A 37 3.18 13.84 -23.96
C LEU A 37 2.50 15.14 -23.48
N TRP A 38 2.55 16.27 -24.20
CA TRP A 38 2.07 17.58 -23.73
C TRP A 38 1.55 18.49 -24.85
N TRP A 39 1.05 17.94 -25.97
CA TRP A 39 0.71 18.71 -27.18
C TRP A 39 -0.75 19.20 -27.24
N GLU A 40 -1.74 18.39 -26.84
CA GLU A 40 -3.14 18.78 -26.68
C GLU A 40 -3.68 18.13 -25.41
N THR A 41 -4.40 18.89 -24.58
CA THR A 41 -5.11 18.36 -23.43
C THR A 41 -6.63 18.45 -23.59
N TRP A 42 -7.32 17.48 -23.01
CA TRP A 42 -8.77 17.39 -23.05
C TRP A 42 -9.33 17.52 -21.63
N ALA A 43 -10.17 18.53 -21.39
CA ALA A 43 -10.94 18.66 -20.16
C ALA A 43 -12.14 17.70 -20.20
N ILE A 44 -12.37 16.99 -19.09
CA ILE A 44 -13.57 16.14 -18.90
C ILE A 44 -14.62 16.93 -18.14
N GLU A 45 -15.74 17.23 -18.81
CA GLU A 45 -16.85 17.99 -18.24
C GLU A 45 -18.06 17.09 -18.00
N VAL A 46 -18.78 17.29 -16.90
CA VAL A 46 -20.00 16.53 -16.61
C VAL A 46 -21.08 16.86 -17.64
N ALA A 47 -21.69 15.83 -18.25
CA ALA A 47 -22.86 15.97 -19.11
C ALA A 47 -24.19 15.70 -18.38
N GLY A 48 -24.15 15.05 -17.20
CA GLY A 48 -25.28 14.77 -16.32
C GLY A 48 -24.91 13.83 -15.15
N ASP A 49 -25.86 13.52 -14.27
CA ASP A 49 -25.64 12.73 -13.03
C ASP A 49 -25.43 11.22 -13.26
N ASP A 50 -25.55 10.74 -14.49
CA ASP A 50 -25.56 9.30 -14.85
C ASP A 50 -24.22 8.79 -15.42
N GLY A 51 -23.14 9.55 -15.24
CA GLY A 51 -21.80 9.11 -15.66
C GLY A 51 -21.41 9.46 -17.09
N ARG A 52 -22.10 10.40 -17.74
CA ARG A 52 -21.79 10.91 -19.09
C ARG A 52 -20.90 12.15 -19.00
N VAL A 53 -19.98 12.29 -19.97
CA VAL A 53 -19.03 13.40 -20.01
C VAL A 53 -18.92 14.03 -21.40
N PHE A 54 -18.49 15.29 -21.44
CA PHE A 54 -17.96 15.93 -22.65
C PHE A 54 -16.43 15.98 -22.59
N LEU A 55 -15.78 15.91 -23.75
CA LEU A 55 -14.33 16.10 -23.89
C LEU A 55 -14.07 17.44 -24.58
N ARG A 56 -13.45 18.39 -23.87
CA ARG A 56 -13.15 19.74 -24.40
C ARG A 56 -11.65 19.92 -24.64
N SER A 57 -11.27 20.26 -25.85
CA SER A 57 -9.88 20.64 -26.21
C SER A 57 -9.40 21.91 -25.49
N ASP A 58 -8.09 22.16 -25.50
CA ASP A 58 -7.45 23.39 -25.02
C ASP A 58 -7.94 24.63 -25.78
N HIS A 59 -8.40 24.43 -27.02
CA HIS A 59 -9.01 25.46 -27.85
C HIS A 59 -10.48 25.72 -27.52
N GLY A 60 -11.02 25.11 -26.46
CA GLY A 60 -12.39 25.34 -25.99
C GLY A 60 -13.48 24.63 -26.80
N LYS A 61 -13.12 23.72 -27.70
CA LYS A 61 -14.07 22.99 -28.56
C LYS A 61 -14.34 21.58 -28.02
N LEU A 62 -15.59 21.15 -28.06
CA LEU A 62 -16.07 19.85 -27.60
C LEU A 62 -15.94 18.80 -28.71
N LEU A 63 -15.49 17.60 -28.38
CA LEU A 63 -15.36 16.48 -29.33
C LEU A 63 -16.73 16.00 -29.83
N THR A 64 -16.86 15.83 -31.15
CA THR A 64 -18.07 15.33 -31.81
C THR A 64 -17.79 14.03 -32.55
N SER A 65 -18.84 13.24 -32.80
CA SER A 65 -18.80 12.03 -33.64
C SER A 65 -20.06 11.93 -34.50
N THR A 66 -19.92 11.46 -35.75
CA THR A 66 -21.06 11.10 -36.61
C THR A 66 -21.37 9.61 -36.59
N ALA A 67 -22.51 9.22 -37.15
CA ALA A 67 -22.92 7.81 -37.27
C ALA A 67 -21.95 7.01 -38.17
N GLU A 68 -21.31 7.65 -39.14
CA GLU A 68 -20.32 7.07 -40.06
C GLU A 68 -18.95 6.88 -39.38
N GLY A 69 -18.75 7.47 -38.19
CA GLY A 69 -17.52 7.34 -37.41
C GLY A 69 -16.52 8.48 -37.59
N THR A 70 -16.91 9.56 -38.27
CA THR A 70 -16.07 10.75 -38.44
C THR A 70 -16.04 11.57 -37.16
N LEU A 71 -14.86 12.00 -36.73
CA LEU A 71 -14.67 12.86 -35.56
C LEU A 71 -14.50 14.32 -35.97
N GLY A 72 -15.02 15.21 -35.15
CA GLY A 72 -14.88 16.66 -35.32
C GLY A 72 -14.87 17.36 -33.97
N SER A 73 -15.05 18.68 -34.00
CA SER A 73 -15.31 19.44 -32.78
C SER A 73 -16.32 20.57 -33.02
N SER A 74 -17.03 20.97 -31.96
CA SER A 74 -17.98 22.08 -31.99
C SER A 74 -17.87 22.93 -30.72
N THR A 75 -18.15 24.23 -30.82
CA THR A 75 -18.35 25.10 -29.66
C THR A 75 -19.79 25.06 -29.15
N ASN A 76 -20.72 24.50 -29.94
CA ASN A 76 -22.11 24.33 -29.56
C ASN A 76 -22.28 23.03 -28.76
N ARG A 77 -22.67 23.16 -27.49
CA ARG A 77 -22.87 22.02 -26.59
C ARG A 77 -24.03 21.10 -27.02
N GLY A 78 -24.99 21.60 -27.80
CA GLY A 78 -26.09 20.79 -28.35
C GLY A 78 -25.67 19.86 -29.49
N GLU A 79 -24.53 20.14 -30.13
CA GLU A 79 -23.95 19.32 -31.22
C GLU A 79 -22.81 18.42 -30.72
N ALA A 80 -22.40 18.59 -29.46
CA ALA A 80 -21.34 17.83 -28.83
C ALA A 80 -21.76 16.38 -28.54
N GLU A 81 -20.86 15.43 -28.79
CA GLU A 81 -21.09 14.04 -28.42
C GLU A 81 -20.92 13.86 -26.91
N GLN A 82 -21.76 13.01 -26.31
CA GLN A 82 -21.60 12.58 -24.93
C GLN A 82 -20.80 11.28 -24.90
N TRP A 83 -19.83 11.19 -24.02
CA TRP A 83 -18.92 10.06 -23.93
C TRP A 83 -19.06 9.34 -22.59
N ARG A 84 -18.71 8.05 -22.57
CA ARG A 84 -18.46 7.26 -21.36
C ARG A 84 -17.01 6.79 -21.36
N VAL A 85 -16.31 7.01 -20.24
CA VAL A 85 -14.94 6.53 -20.03
C VAL A 85 -15.00 5.26 -19.19
N GLU A 86 -14.66 4.13 -19.80
CA GLU A 86 -14.79 2.79 -19.23
C GLU A 86 -13.41 2.16 -19.00
N PRO A 87 -13.19 1.36 -17.94
CA PRO A 87 -11.90 0.68 -17.73
C PRO A 87 -11.59 -0.32 -18.85
N ALA A 88 -10.33 -0.40 -19.27
CA ALA A 88 -9.83 -1.40 -20.21
C ALA A 88 -8.75 -2.30 -19.56
N PRO A 89 -8.48 -3.50 -20.12
CA PRO A 89 -7.38 -4.36 -19.67
C PRO A 89 -6.02 -3.64 -19.70
N GLY A 90 -5.09 -4.03 -18.81
CA GLY A 90 -3.74 -3.46 -18.80
C GLY A 90 -3.62 -2.02 -18.28
N GLY A 91 -4.67 -1.48 -17.63
CA GLY A 91 -4.63 -0.18 -16.93
C GLY A 91 -5.01 1.04 -17.78
N GLY A 92 -5.49 0.84 -19.02
CA GLY A 92 -6.03 1.91 -19.86
C GLY A 92 -7.55 2.11 -19.74
N VAL A 93 -8.13 2.86 -20.67
CA VAL A 93 -9.56 3.17 -20.77
C VAL A 93 -10.09 3.00 -22.20
N PHE A 94 -11.37 2.67 -22.30
CA PHE A 94 -12.20 2.80 -23.49
C PHE A 94 -12.99 4.11 -23.42
N VAL A 95 -13.12 4.82 -24.53
CA VAL A 95 -13.93 6.04 -24.64
C VAL A 95 -15.07 5.75 -25.62
N ARG A 96 -16.31 5.67 -25.13
CA ARG A 96 -17.49 5.24 -25.89
C ARG A 96 -18.43 6.41 -26.16
N SER A 97 -18.80 6.61 -27.42
CA SER A 97 -19.89 7.51 -27.80
C SER A 97 -21.20 6.97 -27.24
N VAL A 98 -21.93 7.80 -26.50
CA VAL A 98 -23.23 7.47 -25.92
C VAL A 98 -24.29 7.42 -27.02
N GLN A 99 -24.24 8.34 -27.98
CA GLN A 99 -25.26 8.44 -29.02
C GLN A 99 -25.16 7.31 -30.04
N HIS A 100 -23.94 6.90 -30.43
CA HIS A 100 -23.73 5.91 -31.50
C HIS A 100 -23.24 4.54 -31.00
N GLY A 101 -22.91 4.41 -29.70
CA GLY A 101 -22.44 3.16 -29.09
C GLY A 101 -21.03 2.71 -29.53
N LYS A 102 -20.33 3.52 -30.32
CA LYS A 102 -19.01 3.23 -30.91
C LYS A 102 -17.86 3.67 -30.01
N LEU A 103 -16.73 2.96 -30.09
CA LEU A 103 -15.51 3.27 -29.35
C LEU A 103 -14.58 4.19 -30.16
N LEU A 104 -14.00 5.18 -29.49
CA LEU A 104 -12.95 6.04 -30.03
C LEU A 104 -11.73 5.20 -30.43
N SER A 105 -11.27 5.33 -31.67
CA SER A 105 -10.18 4.54 -32.24
C SER A 105 -9.38 5.35 -33.26
N VAL A 106 -8.33 4.74 -33.81
CA VAL A 106 -7.45 5.33 -34.82
C VAL A 106 -7.22 4.27 -35.91
N LEU A 107 -7.40 4.65 -37.17
CA LEU A 107 -7.10 3.79 -38.31
C LEU A 107 -5.58 3.58 -38.45
N PRO A 108 -5.11 2.49 -39.10
CA PRO A 108 -3.68 2.24 -39.28
C PRO A 108 -2.89 3.37 -39.98
N ASN A 109 -3.58 4.21 -40.76
CA ASN A 109 -3.02 5.39 -41.42
C ASN A 109 -2.93 6.63 -40.49
N GLY A 110 -3.30 6.51 -39.21
CA GLY A 110 -3.28 7.58 -38.21
C GLY A 110 -4.54 8.44 -38.14
N THR A 111 -5.56 8.16 -38.96
CA THR A 111 -6.81 8.94 -38.94
C THR A 111 -7.67 8.57 -37.72
N PRO A 112 -8.05 9.53 -36.85
CA PRO A 112 -8.92 9.25 -35.70
C PRO A 112 -10.36 9.01 -36.15
N THR A 113 -11.05 8.04 -35.53
CA THR A 113 -12.39 7.56 -35.93
C THR A 113 -13.16 6.98 -34.72
N THR A 114 -14.41 6.56 -34.89
CA THR A 114 -15.08 5.62 -33.97
C THR A 114 -15.40 4.27 -34.63
N THR A 115 -15.42 3.17 -33.86
CA THR A 115 -15.63 1.79 -34.37
C THR A 115 -16.53 0.94 -33.46
N THR A 116 -17.23 -0.04 -34.03
CA THR A 116 -17.97 -1.08 -33.30
C THR A 116 -17.13 -2.34 -33.03
N ASN A 117 -15.99 -2.49 -33.72
CA ASN A 117 -15.15 -3.68 -33.58
C ASN A 117 -14.25 -3.54 -32.34
N THR A 118 -14.56 -4.29 -31.28
CA THR A 118 -13.81 -4.31 -30.01
C THR A 118 -12.40 -4.88 -30.13
N SER A 119 -12.13 -5.73 -31.14
CA SER A 119 -10.78 -6.22 -31.43
C SER A 119 -9.91 -5.21 -32.19
N ALA A 120 -10.52 -4.16 -32.75
CA ALA A 120 -9.86 -2.98 -33.32
C ALA A 120 -10.07 -1.71 -32.47
N ALA A 121 -10.67 -1.85 -31.28
CA ALA A 121 -10.91 -0.74 -30.37
C ALA A 121 -9.66 -0.50 -29.53
N GLU A 122 -9.10 0.68 -29.71
CA GLU A 122 -7.82 1.08 -29.15
C GLU A 122 -7.95 1.34 -27.65
N ILE A 123 -6.94 0.89 -26.89
CA ILE A 123 -6.85 1.16 -25.45
C ILE A 123 -6.12 2.48 -25.25
N TRP A 124 -6.83 3.46 -24.68
CA TRP A 124 -6.30 4.78 -24.39
C TRP A 124 -5.69 4.83 -22.98
N ARG A 125 -4.66 5.64 -22.77
CA ARG A 125 -4.20 6.08 -21.46
C ARG A 125 -4.77 7.44 -21.13
N VAL A 126 -5.01 7.65 -19.85
CA VAL A 126 -5.33 8.94 -19.25
C VAL A 126 -4.16 9.31 -18.37
N GLU A 127 -3.45 10.38 -18.70
CA GLU A 127 -2.35 10.92 -17.89
C GLU A 127 -2.78 12.24 -17.25
N GLU A 128 -2.50 12.40 -15.95
CA GLU A 128 -2.90 13.57 -15.14
C GLU A 128 -1.72 14.55 -14.99
N MET A 129 -1.96 15.86 -15.07
CA MET A 129 -0.90 16.88 -14.86
C MET A 129 -0.57 17.09 -13.38
N ALA A 130 0.71 17.40 -13.10
CA ALA A 130 1.18 17.82 -11.78
C ALA A 130 0.83 19.30 -11.49
N PRO A 131 0.64 19.68 -10.21
CA PRO A 131 0.48 21.08 -9.77
C PRO A 131 1.53 22.05 -10.30
N ALA A 132 1.13 23.26 -10.70
CA ALA A 132 2.05 24.32 -11.06
C ALA A 132 1.46 25.73 -10.93
N LEU A 133 2.31 26.75 -10.95
CA LEU A 133 1.89 28.14 -11.20
C LEU A 133 2.16 28.48 -12.67
N LYS A 134 1.15 29.02 -13.37
CA LYS A 134 1.27 29.54 -14.73
C LYS A 134 1.58 31.02 -14.69
N PHE A 135 2.60 31.39 -15.45
CA PHE A 135 3.02 32.75 -15.75
C PHE A 135 2.57 33.09 -17.17
N ASP A 136 1.84 34.19 -17.29
CA ASP A 136 1.19 34.67 -18.52
C ASP A 136 2.17 35.33 -19.51
N GLY A 137 3.33 35.79 -19.02
CA GLY A 137 4.31 36.56 -19.77
C GLY A 137 3.99 38.05 -19.89
N THR A 138 2.97 38.56 -19.19
CA THR A 138 2.54 39.96 -19.26
C THR A 138 2.76 40.70 -17.95
N ASP A 139 2.14 40.27 -16.84
CA ASP A 139 2.35 40.89 -15.52
C ASP A 139 2.47 39.88 -14.36
N GLY A 140 2.22 38.60 -14.63
CA GLY A 140 2.24 37.51 -13.69
C GLY A 140 3.63 37.15 -13.16
N HIS A 141 3.83 37.25 -11.84
CA HIS A 141 5.08 36.82 -11.18
C HIS A 141 4.89 36.52 -9.68
N VAL A 142 5.92 36.00 -9.03
CA VAL A 142 5.97 35.86 -7.56
C VAL A 142 7.03 36.80 -6.98
N ALA A 143 6.64 37.63 -6.03
CA ALA A 143 7.55 38.46 -5.23
C ALA A 143 7.87 37.76 -3.90
N LEU A 144 9.13 37.43 -3.68
CA LEU A 144 9.62 36.79 -2.45
C LEU A 144 10.07 37.84 -1.43
N PRO A 145 9.97 37.57 -0.11
CA PRO A 145 10.36 38.52 0.92
C PRO A 145 11.89 38.74 0.94
N PRO A 146 12.37 39.78 1.66
CA PRO A 146 13.80 39.96 1.85
C PRO A 146 14.47 38.75 2.50
N MET A 147 15.65 38.37 2.02
CA MET A 147 16.39 37.22 2.54
C MET A 147 17.90 37.44 2.53
N ASN A 148 18.60 36.81 3.48
CA ASN A 148 20.06 36.85 3.60
C ASN A 148 20.60 35.42 3.82
N PRO A 149 20.55 34.55 2.78
CA PRO A 149 21.13 33.21 2.85
C PRO A 149 22.65 33.27 3.00
N ASP A 150 23.20 32.38 3.84
CA ASP A 150 24.64 32.15 3.92
C ASP A 150 25.07 31.15 2.85
N PHE A 151 25.80 31.62 1.85
CA PHE A 151 26.32 30.81 0.76
C PHE A 151 27.78 30.40 0.96
N SER A 152 28.37 30.57 2.15
CA SER A 152 29.78 30.23 2.40
C SER A 152 30.15 28.78 2.06
N GLN A 153 29.17 27.87 2.07
CA GLN A 153 29.31 26.45 1.70
C GLN A 153 28.84 26.14 0.25
N GLY A 154 28.58 27.17 -0.55
CA GLY A 154 27.96 27.04 -1.87
C GLY A 154 26.45 27.23 -1.84
N PHE A 155 25.80 26.97 -2.98
CA PHE A 155 24.34 27.02 -3.09
C PHE A 155 23.82 26.12 -4.21
N THR A 156 22.52 25.81 -4.15
CA THR A 156 21.78 25.15 -5.22
C THR A 156 20.43 25.83 -5.46
N ILE A 157 20.10 26.11 -6.72
CA ILE A 157 18.75 26.48 -7.16
C ILE A 157 18.22 25.36 -8.05
N GLU A 158 17.00 24.90 -7.82
CA GLU A 158 16.33 23.90 -8.66
C GLU A 158 14.86 24.24 -8.87
N ALA A 159 14.30 23.86 -10.02
CA ALA A 159 12.90 24.07 -10.36
C ALA A 159 12.47 23.09 -11.47
N TRP A 160 11.20 22.69 -11.46
CA TRP A 160 10.52 22.22 -12.67
C TRP A 160 9.98 23.42 -13.44
N VAL A 161 10.25 23.49 -14.75
CA VAL A 161 9.74 24.56 -15.62
C VAL A 161 9.25 24.01 -16.96
N ARG A 162 8.23 24.65 -17.53
CA ARG A 162 7.76 24.45 -18.92
C ARG A 162 7.63 25.81 -19.58
N HIS A 163 8.59 26.17 -20.43
CA HIS A 163 8.53 27.42 -21.18
C HIS A 163 7.52 27.28 -22.32
N GLU A 164 6.57 28.20 -22.44
CA GLU A 164 5.67 28.27 -23.59
C GLU A 164 6.28 29.14 -24.71
N ALA A 165 7.08 30.14 -24.32
CA ALA A 165 7.88 30.95 -25.22
C ALA A 165 9.17 31.41 -24.53
N PHE A 166 10.24 31.63 -25.31
CA PHE A 166 11.44 32.29 -24.81
C PHE A 166 11.36 33.78 -25.09
N ALA A 167 11.13 34.56 -24.04
CA ALA A 167 11.23 36.01 -24.11
C ALA A 167 12.66 36.45 -23.75
N ASN A 168 13.01 37.69 -24.09
CA ASN A 168 14.35 38.22 -23.85
C ASN A 168 14.69 38.16 -22.36
N TYR A 169 15.57 37.24 -21.98
CA TYR A 169 15.99 36.99 -20.60
C TYR A 169 14.83 36.78 -19.61
N SER A 170 13.83 35.97 -19.98
CA SER A 170 12.77 35.58 -19.05
C SER A 170 13.33 34.81 -17.84
N ARG A 171 13.18 35.37 -16.64
CA ARG A 171 13.79 34.81 -15.42
C ARG A 171 12.94 33.69 -14.84
N ILE A 172 13.58 32.57 -14.49
CA ILE A 172 12.97 31.55 -13.63
C ILE A 172 13.08 32.05 -12.18
N VAL A 173 14.29 32.47 -11.78
CA VAL A 173 14.61 33.05 -10.46
C VAL A 173 15.54 34.26 -10.64
N ASP A 174 15.26 35.36 -9.95
CA ASP A 174 16.13 36.54 -9.85
C ASP A 174 16.15 37.05 -8.40
N LEU A 175 17.28 36.88 -7.72
CA LEU A 175 17.45 37.29 -6.31
C LEU A 175 18.46 38.44 -6.24
N GLY A 176 18.06 39.65 -5.82
CA GLY A 176 18.99 40.79 -5.74
C GLY A 176 18.45 42.00 -4.99
N ASN A 177 19.06 43.17 -5.22
CA ASN A 177 18.64 44.47 -4.67
C ASN A 177 18.23 45.50 -5.74
N GLY A 178 18.20 45.07 -7.01
CA GLY A 178 17.95 45.90 -8.18
C GLY A 178 18.79 45.40 -9.36
N PRO A 179 18.79 46.11 -10.50
CA PRO A 179 19.69 45.82 -11.62
C PRO A 179 21.15 45.85 -11.19
N ALA A 180 21.90 44.79 -11.49
CA ALA A 180 23.34 44.64 -11.22
C ALA A 180 23.71 44.95 -9.75
N SER A 181 22.90 44.46 -8.82
CA SER A 181 23.06 44.66 -7.38
C SER A 181 22.94 43.32 -6.66
N ASP A 182 24.07 42.60 -6.62
CA ASP A 182 24.26 41.28 -5.99
C ASP A 182 23.28 40.19 -6.47
N ASN A 183 22.86 40.30 -7.74
CA ASN A 183 21.89 39.38 -8.34
C ASN A 183 22.43 37.95 -8.46
N ILE A 184 21.56 36.98 -8.17
CA ILE A 184 21.69 35.58 -8.60
C ILE A 184 20.56 35.33 -9.58
N VAL A 185 20.91 35.00 -10.82
CA VAL A 185 19.96 34.96 -11.92
C VAL A 185 19.96 33.61 -12.58
N PHE A 186 18.80 32.96 -12.66
CA PHE A 186 18.59 31.68 -13.32
C PHE A 186 17.51 31.82 -14.40
N THR A 187 17.89 31.65 -15.67
CA THR A 187 17.13 32.19 -16.82
C THR A 187 17.47 31.50 -18.14
N ASN A 188 16.76 31.83 -19.21
CA ASN A 188 17.21 31.62 -20.59
C ASN A 188 18.11 32.79 -21.07
N THR A 189 18.93 32.58 -22.10
CA THR A 189 19.82 33.62 -22.65
C THR A 189 19.18 34.35 -23.83
N GLY A 190 18.93 35.66 -23.73
CA GLY A 190 18.25 36.41 -24.79
C GLY A 190 16.89 35.76 -25.11
N THR A 191 16.59 35.48 -26.38
CA THR A 191 15.42 34.69 -26.80
C THR A 191 15.76 33.24 -27.15
N SER A 192 16.96 32.77 -26.79
CA SER A 192 17.44 31.42 -27.10
C SER A 192 16.97 30.39 -26.04
N PRO A 193 16.99 29.09 -26.38
CA PRO A 193 16.74 27.99 -25.44
C PRO A 193 17.90 27.70 -24.47
N ASP A 194 18.88 28.59 -24.35
CA ASP A 194 20.10 28.32 -23.57
C ASP A 194 19.86 28.60 -22.08
N LEU A 195 20.06 27.60 -21.22
CA LEU A 195 19.94 27.76 -19.77
C LEU A 195 21.17 28.50 -19.23
N ASN A 196 20.95 29.53 -18.42
CA ASN A 196 22.01 30.38 -17.88
C ASN A 196 21.86 30.57 -16.37
N LEU A 197 22.99 30.45 -15.65
CA LEU A 197 23.16 30.94 -14.29
C LEU A 197 24.16 32.10 -14.32
N SER A 198 23.77 33.25 -13.77
CA SER A 198 24.64 34.41 -13.61
C SER A 198 24.71 34.87 -12.15
N VAL A 199 25.90 35.19 -11.68
CA VAL A 199 26.15 35.75 -10.34
C VAL A 199 26.81 37.11 -10.49
N PHE A 200 26.16 38.14 -9.96
CA PHE A 200 26.64 39.52 -9.95
C PHE A 200 27.28 39.88 -8.61
N ARG A 201 28.31 40.71 -8.65
CA ARG A 201 28.92 41.37 -7.49
C ARG A 201 29.13 42.83 -7.85
N GLY A 202 28.15 43.67 -7.51
CA GLY A 202 28.03 45.01 -8.12
C GLY A 202 27.79 44.93 -9.63
N ASP A 203 28.45 45.79 -10.40
CA ASP A 203 28.31 45.88 -11.87
C ASP A 203 28.98 44.74 -12.65
N GLN A 204 29.80 43.92 -11.98
CA GLN A 204 30.48 42.79 -12.59
C GLN A 204 29.62 41.52 -12.54
N VAL A 205 29.75 40.67 -13.56
CA VAL A 205 29.01 39.41 -13.68
C VAL A 205 29.93 38.25 -14.08
N LYS A 206 29.67 37.07 -13.50
CA LYS A 206 30.11 35.79 -14.06
C LYS A 206 28.90 34.94 -14.40
N ALA A 207 28.94 34.35 -15.59
CA ALA A 207 27.85 33.58 -16.16
C ALA A 207 28.31 32.20 -16.61
N LEU A 208 27.42 31.21 -16.47
CA LEU A 208 27.58 29.85 -16.97
C LEU A 208 26.35 29.53 -17.82
N THR A 209 26.57 29.12 -19.07
CA THR A 209 25.50 28.85 -20.04
C THR A 209 25.58 27.41 -20.54
N ALA A 210 24.44 26.75 -20.65
CA ALA A 210 24.26 25.45 -21.30
C ALA A 210 23.42 25.63 -22.58
N PRO A 211 24.06 25.57 -23.77
CA PRO A 211 23.37 25.75 -25.04
C PRO A 211 22.27 24.71 -25.29
N GLY A 212 21.10 25.13 -25.76
CA GLY A 212 19.99 24.26 -26.15
C GLY A 212 19.36 23.43 -25.01
N ALA A 213 19.62 23.80 -23.75
CA ALA A 213 19.17 23.01 -22.62
C ALA A 213 17.65 23.06 -22.39
N LEU A 214 16.96 24.13 -22.77
CA LEU A 214 15.53 24.34 -22.51
C LEU A 214 14.66 24.02 -23.74
N PRO A 215 13.79 23.00 -23.69
CA PRO A 215 12.77 22.79 -24.71
C PRO A 215 11.53 23.68 -24.47
N LEU A 216 10.85 24.07 -25.54
CA LEU A 216 9.50 24.66 -25.45
C LEU A 216 8.45 23.58 -25.19
N ASN A 217 7.42 23.96 -24.45
CA ASN A 217 6.22 23.17 -24.19
C ASN A 217 6.46 21.79 -23.56
N ALA A 218 7.63 21.56 -22.96
CA ALA A 218 7.95 20.34 -22.23
C ALA A 218 8.44 20.67 -20.81
N TRP A 219 7.92 19.92 -19.82
CA TRP A 219 8.42 19.98 -18.45
C TRP A 219 9.88 19.54 -18.40
N THR A 220 10.71 20.39 -17.82
CA THR A 220 12.14 20.15 -17.67
C THR A 220 12.54 20.52 -16.25
N HIS A 221 13.17 19.58 -15.55
CA HIS A 221 13.83 19.90 -14.29
C HIS A 221 15.14 20.58 -14.59
N VAL A 222 15.34 21.77 -14.05
CA VAL A 222 16.57 22.54 -14.19
C VAL A 222 17.16 22.79 -12.81
N ALA A 223 18.48 22.61 -12.69
CA ALA A 223 19.19 22.93 -11.46
C ALA A 223 20.54 23.58 -11.74
N ALA A 224 20.99 24.41 -10.81
CA ALA A 224 22.30 25.02 -10.83
C ALA A 224 22.94 24.93 -9.45
N THR A 225 24.18 24.42 -9.39
CA THR A 225 24.94 24.28 -8.13
C THR A 225 26.22 25.09 -8.23
N VAL A 226 26.61 25.80 -7.19
CA VAL A 226 27.93 26.44 -7.07
C VAL A 226 28.55 26.02 -5.75
N ASP A 227 29.71 25.38 -5.78
CA ASP A 227 30.39 24.94 -4.55
C ASP A 227 31.12 26.08 -3.82
N ALA A 228 31.67 25.76 -2.64
CA ALA A 228 32.44 26.71 -1.82
C ALA A 228 33.71 27.25 -2.50
N GLY A 229 34.15 26.65 -3.61
CA GLY A 229 35.25 27.16 -4.45
C GLY A 229 34.77 28.09 -5.58
N GLY A 230 33.47 28.32 -5.72
CA GLY A 230 32.87 29.06 -6.81
C GLY A 230 32.75 28.26 -8.11
N PHE A 231 32.92 26.94 -8.10
CA PHE A 231 32.79 26.13 -9.30
C PHE A 231 31.31 25.75 -9.52
N GLY A 232 30.77 26.20 -10.65
CA GLY A 232 29.36 26.08 -11.02
C GLY A 232 29.07 24.88 -11.93
N ARG A 233 27.88 24.28 -11.79
CA ARG A 233 27.35 23.23 -12.67
C ARG A 233 25.88 23.50 -12.97
N LEU A 234 25.46 23.22 -14.20
CA LEU A 234 24.06 23.26 -14.65
C LEU A 234 23.58 21.84 -14.96
N TYR A 235 22.32 21.55 -14.63
CA TYR A 235 21.69 20.25 -14.84
C TYR A 235 20.35 20.40 -15.57
N LYS A 236 20.08 19.44 -16.46
CA LYS A 236 18.79 19.22 -17.13
C LYS A 236 18.33 17.80 -16.81
N ASN A 237 17.16 17.66 -16.21
CA ASN A 237 16.57 16.37 -15.81
C ASN A 237 17.55 15.51 -14.98
N GLY A 238 18.30 16.17 -14.08
CA GLY A 238 19.28 15.52 -13.20
C GLY A 238 20.61 15.16 -13.88
N VAL A 239 20.78 15.40 -15.18
CA VAL A 239 22.03 15.18 -15.92
C VAL A 239 22.77 16.51 -16.05
N GLN A 240 24.06 16.53 -15.74
CA GLN A 240 24.89 17.73 -15.90
C GLN A 240 25.04 18.09 -17.39
N VAL A 241 24.75 19.35 -17.73
CA VAL A 241 24.80 19.87 -19.12
C VAL A 241 25.87 20.95 -19.32
N ALA A 242 26.32 21.63 -18.25
CA ALA A 242 27.44 22.56 -18.32
C ALA A 242 28.16 22.66 -16.95
N GLN A 243 29.41 23.12 -16.98
CA GLN A 243 30.18 23.44 -15.77
C GLN A 243 31.19 24.56 -16.06
N GLY A 244 31.60 25.31 -15.04
CA GLY A 244 32.60 26.36 -15.19
C GLY A 244 32.79 27.20 -13.94
N GLN A 245 33.81 28.06 -13.95
CA GLN A 245 34.12 28.91 -12.80
C GLN A 245 33.15 30.10 -12.71
N LEU A 246 32.42 30.19 -11.60
CA LEU A 246 31.57 31.30 -11.22
C LEU A 246 32.15 32.03 -9.99
N TRP A 247 31.35 32.91 -9.40
CA TRP A 247 31.57 33.42 -8.06
C TRP A 247 30.58 32.80 -7.10
N LEU A 248 31.02 32.68 -5.85
CA LEU A 248 30.09 32.64 -4.73
C LEU A 248 29.36 33.98 -4.63
N PRO A 249 28.03 34.01 -4.47
CA PRO A 249 27.34 35.27 -4.23
C PRO A 249 27.79 35.88 -2.90
N ASN A 250 27.77 37.21 -2.79
CA ASN A 250 28.00 37.86 -1.50
C ASN A 250 26.88 37.49 -0.52
N ASN A 251 27.25 37.25 0.75
CA ASN A 251 26.30 37.08 1.86
C ASN A 251 25.77 38.46 2.27
N THR A 252 24.72 38.90 1.58
CA THR A 252 24.08 40.18 1.79
C THR A 252 22.56 40.01 1.78
N GLN A 253 21.88 40.93 2.46
CA GLN A 253 20.43 40.98 2.41
C GLN A 253 19.97 41.40 1.01
N ARG A 254 19.20 40.53 0.37
CA ARG A 254 18.53 40.77 -0.92
C ARG A 254 17.07 41.08 -0.67
N SER A 255 16.60 42.21 -1.18
CA SER A 255 15.27 42.76 -0.91
C SER A 255 14.33 42.74 -2.12
N ARG A 256 14.84 42.46 -3.32
CA ARG A 256 14.08 42.36 -4.58
C ARG A 256 14.27 41.00 -5.20
N ASN A 257 13.46 40.05 -4.74
CA ASN A 257 13.56 38.64 -5.05
C ASN A 257 12.31 38.18 -5.80
N TYR A 258 12.49 37.54 -6.95
CA TYR A 258 11.38 37.20 -7.83
C TYR A 258 11.48 35.79 -8.41
N LEU A 259 10.31 35.17 -8.62
CA LEU A 259 10.13 34.04 -9.53
C LEU A 259 9.33 34.54 -10.74
N GLY A 260 9.79 34.23 -11.95
CA GLY A 260 9.10 34.63 -13.20
C GLY A 260 9.31 36.09 -13.65
N LYS A 261 10.08 36.90 -12.92
CA LYS A 261 10.33 38.32 -13.21
C LYS A 261 11.79 38.71 -13.02
N SER A 262 12.23 39.73 -13.77
CA SER A 262 13.56 40.32 -13.63
C SER A 262 13.58 41.59 -12.77
N ASN A 263 14.74 41.84 -12.16
CA ASN A 263 15.09 43.14 -11.59
C ASN A 263 15.34 44.23 -12.66
N TRP A 264 15.56 43.86 -13.93
CA TRP A 264 15.63 44.75 -15.10
C TRP A 264 14.25 44.90 -15.75
N PRO A 265 14.07 45.89 -16.67
CA PRO A 265 12.87 45.99 -17.52
C PRO A 265 12.85 44.91 -18.63
N ASP A 266 13.26 43.68 -18.31
CA ASP A 266 13.22 42.51 -19.20
C ASP A 266 11.82 41.88 -19.20
N ALA A 267 11.58 41.00 -20.18
CA ALA A 267 10.30 40.32 -20.31
C ALA A 267 10.04 39.30 -19.18
N LEU A 268 8.76 39.12 -18.82
CA LEU A 268 8.35 38.13 -17.83
C LEU A 268 8.37 36.71 -18.41
N LEU A 269 8.42 35.73 -17.52
CA LEU A 269 8.31 34.32 -17.88
C LEU A 269 6.91 34.04 -18.46
N ARG A 270 6.86 33.40 -19.64
CA ARG A 270 5.64 32.81 -20.19
C ARG A 270 5.76 31.29 -20.14
N GLY A 271 5.01 30.66 -19.24
CA GLY A 271 5.13 29.23 -19.02
C GLY A 271 4.63 28.79 -17.66
N LEU A 272 5.04 27.60 -17.23
CA LEU A 272 4.68 27.03 -15.93
C LEU A 272 5.93 26.74 -15.11
N ALA A 273 5.84 26.88 -13.78
CA ALA A 273 6.88 26.42 -12.86
C ALA A 273 6.28 25.69 -11.66
N SER A 274 7.05 24.75 -11.10
CA SER A 274 6.71 23.96 -9.92
C SER A 274 7.99 23.61 -9.15
N GLU A 275 7.85 23.26 -7.88
CA GLU A 275 8.93 22.69 -7.06
C GLU A 275 10.22 23.54 -7.05
N VAL A 276 10.10 24.86 -6.87
CA VAL A 276 11.25 25.79 -6.82
C VAL A 276 11.95 25.69 -5.47
N ARG A 277 13.26 25.43 -5.45
CA ARG A 277 14.01 25.22 -4.20
C ARG A 277 15.34 25.97 -4.21
N LEU A 278 15.72 26.45 -3.02
CA LEU A 278 16.98 27.15 -2.75
C LEU A 278 17.67 26.49 -1.56
N TRP A 279 18.92 26.07 -1.76
CA TRP A 279 19.76 25.43 -0.75
C TRP A 279 21.02 26.26 -0.48
N THR A 280 21.53 26.23 0.74
CA THR A 280 22.77 26.92 1.18
C THR A 280 24.01 26.04 1.08
N TYR A 281 23.99 25.03 0.21
CA TYR A 281 25.15 24.23 -0.18
C TYR A 281 25.00 23.72 -1.62
N ALA A 282 26.11 23.31 -2.23
CA ALA A 282 26.08 22.64 -3.53
C ALA A 282 25.66 21.17 -3.38
N ARG A 283 24.48 20.82 -3.91
CA ARG A 283 23.98 19.44 -3.94
C ARG A 283 24.71 18.63 -5.01
N SER A 284 24.91 17.33 -4.76
CA SER A 284 25.48 16.41 -5.75
C SER A 284 24.47 16.06 -6.84
N ALA A 285 24.95 15.57 -7.99
CA ALA A 285 24.08 15.10 -9.07
C ALA A 285 23.12 13.99 -8.60
N GLU A 286 23.59 13.08 -7.75
CA GLU A 286 22.80 11.99 -7.17
C GLU A 286 21.71 12.51 -6.23
N GLN A 287 22.03 13.51 -5.41
CA GLN A 287 21.06 14.16 -4.52
C GLN A 287 19.96 14.86 -5.33
N ILE A 288 20.34 15.53 -6.42
CA ILE A 288 19.39 16.18 -7.34
C ILE A 288 18.51 15.12 -8.02
N GLN A 289 19.10 14.07 -8.59
CA GLN A 289 18.35 12.99 -9.25
C GLN A 289 17.39 12.26 -8.30
N ALA A 290 17.81 12.01 -7.06
CA ALA A 290 16.98 11.34 -6.06
C ALA A 290 15.78 12.18 -5.59
N ALA A 291 15.91 13.52 -5.63
CA ALA A 291 14.93 14.44 -5.07
C ALA A 291 14.08 15.18 -6.12
N MET A 292 14.51 15.28 -7.38
CA MET A 292 13.82 16.08 -8.40
C MET A 292 12.38 15.64 -8.68
N ASN A 293 12.09 14.34 -8.56
CA ASN A 293 10.75 13.76 -8.80
C ASN A 293 9.95 13.53 -7.50
N ARG A 294 10.38 14.13 -6.39
CA ARG A 294 9.77 13.88 -5.07
C ARG A 294 9.46 15.18 -4.37
N ARG A 295 8.35 15.19 -3.65
CA ARG A 295 8.02 16.26 -2.73
C ARG A 295 8.98 16.23 -1.54
N LEU A 296 9.50 17.39 -1.16
CA LEU A 296 10.29 17.56 0.06
C LEU A 296 9.42 17.81 1.29
N HIS A 297 9.93 17.46 2.47
CA HIS A 297 9.25 17.66 3.75
C HIS A 297 9.36 19.11 4.22
N GLY A 298 10.43 19.82 3.84
CA GLY A 298 10.66 21.23 4.18
C GLY A 298 11.61 21.43 5.36
N ASP A 299 12.01 20.36 6.05
CA ASP A 299 12.94 20.35 7.17
C ASP A 299 14.32 19.76 6.79
N GLU A 300 14.58 19.53 5.50
CA GLU A 300 15.86 19.03 5.04
C GLU A 300 17.02 19.99 5.40
N ALA A 301 18.11 19.42 5.90
CA ALA A 301 19.29 20.19 6.28
C ALA A 301 19.82 21.02 5.10
N GLY A 302 20.00 22.33 5.31
CA GLY A 302 20.49 23.27 4.30
C GLY A 302 19.44 23.73 3.28
N LEU A 303 18.17 23.33 3.42
CA LEU A 303 17.08 23.87 2.61
C LEU A 303 16.68 25.25 3.15
N PHE A 304 16.93 26.29 2.35
CA PHE A 304 16.70 27.67 2.76
C PHE A 304 15.33 28.19 2.32
N GLY A 305 14.83 27.75 1.17
CA GLY A 305 13.50 28.10 0.70
C GLY A 305 12.97 27.03 -0.22
N TYR A 306 11.68 26.73 -0.11
CA TYR A 306 11.02 25.71 -0.91
C TYR A 306 9.61 26.16 -1.27
N TRP A 307 9.41 26.51 -2.53
CA TRP A 307 8.12 26.90 -3.10
C TRP A 307 7.64 25.82 -4.08
N PRO A 308 6.86 24.86 -3.58
CA PRO A 308 6.06 23.94 -4.37
C PRO A 308 5.34 24.49 -5.60
N LEU A 309 4.80 25.71 -5.46
CA LEU A 309 3.88 26.33 -6.41
C LEU A 309 2.66 25.45 -6.76
N ASP A 310 2.04 24.87 -5.74
CA ASP A 310 0.94 23.91 -5.87
C ASP A 310 -0.35 24.36 -5.15
N ALA A 311 -0.52 25.65 -4.89
CA ALA A 311 -1.77 26.12 -4.31
C ALA A 311 -2.93 25.96 -5.31
N ALA A 312 -4.14 25.68 -4.81
CA ALA A 312 -5.32 25.57 -5.67
C ALA A 312 -5.88 26.95 -6.08
N ALA A 313 -5.64 27.99 -5.27
CA ALA A 313 -6.06 29.37 -5.49
C ALA A 313 -5.33 30.31 -4.51
N GLY A 314 -5.46 31.62 -4.73
CA GLY A 314 -4.99 32.68 -3.81
C GLY A 314 -3.76 33.43 -4.30
N LEU A 315 -3.27 34.37 -3.51
CA LEU A 315 -2.18 35.28 -3.90
C LEU A 315 -0.87 35.00 -3.16
N VAL A 316 -0.67 33.79 -2.64
CA VAL A 316 0.49 33.43 -1.81
C VAL A 316 1.15 32.16 -2.31
N ALA A 317 2.41 32.27 -2.74
CA ALA A 317 3.30 31.15 -2.98
C ALA A 317 3.93 30.73 -1.64
N ARG A 318 3.39 29.70 -0.99
CA ARG A 318 3.88 29.26 0.32
C ARG A 318 5.28 28.66 0.23
N ASP A 319 6.19 29.21 1.03
CA ASP A 319 7.41 28.52 1.44
C ASP A 319 7.07 27.37 2.40
N HIS A 320 7.38 26.16 1.99
CA HIS A 320 7.25 24.93 2.77
C HIS A 320 8.51 24.63 3.59
N SER A 321 9.59 25.38 3.41
CA SER A 321 10.70 25.31 4.34
C SER A 321 10.28 25.83 5.71
N GLY A 322 10.88 25.35 6.79
CA GLY A 322 10.61 25.81 8.16
C GLY A 322 10.88 27.31 8.43
N ASN A 323 11.22 28.09 7.40
CA ASN A 323 11.67 29.48 7.51
C ASN A 323 10.61 30.53 7.14
N GLY A 324 9.42 30.13 6.66
CA GLY A 324 8.28 31.03 6.47
C GLY A 324 8.45 32.11 5.39
N ARG A 325 9.28 31.89 4.37
CA ARG A 325 9.58 32.87 3.30
C ARG A 325 8.53 32.88 2.19
N HIS A 326 7.26 33.00 2.56
CA HIS A 326 6.15 32.96 1.60
C HIS A 326 6.23 34.13 0.60
N GLY A 327 6.06 33.83 -0.69
CA GLY A 327 5.98 34.82 -1.76
C GLY A 327 4.56 35.32 -2.00
N ALA A 328 4.43 36.55 -2.49
CA ALA A 328 3.18 37.09 -3.01
C ALA A 328 3.07 36.81 -4.52
N VAL A 329 1.97 36.22 -4.96
CA VAL A 329 1.63 36.11 -6.39
C VAL A 329 1.04 37.45 -6.84
N VAL A 330 1.57 38.01 -7.92
CA VAL A 330 1.25 39.34 -8.43
C VAL A 330 0.89 39.23 -9.92
N GLY A 331 -0.06 40.04 -10.38
CA GLY A 331 -0.54 40.01 -11.77
C GLY A 331 -1.44 38.80 -12.05
N GLU A 332 -1.59 38.45 -13.32
CA GLU A 332 -2.42 37.35 -13.83
C GLU A 332 -1.70 35.99 -13.78
N ALA A 333 -0.68 35.85 -12.93
CA ALA A 333 -0.12 34.54 -12.60
C ALA A 333 -1.20 33.67 -11.94
N SER A 334 -1.51 32.53 -12.56
CA SER A 334 -2.67 31.72 -12.22
C SER A 334 -2.26 30.31 -11.84
N TRP A 335 -2.90 29.76 -10.81
CA TRP A 335 -2.64 28.41 -10.36
C TRP A 335 -3.18 27.40 -11.37
N VAL A 336 -2.29 26.54 -11.87
CA VAL A 336 -2.67 25.34 -12.61
C VAL A 336 -2.90 24.28 -11.56
N ALA A 337 -4.18 24.11 -11.23
CA ALA A 337 -4.60 23.32 -10.10
C ALA A 337 -3.96 21.93 -10.11
N PRO A 338 -3.23 21.52 -9.05
CA PRO A 338 -3.36 20.14 -8.64
C PRO A 338 -4.83 19.90 -8.29
N ARG A 339 -5.34 18.75 -8.69
CA ARG A 339 -6.44 18.17 -7.92
C ARG A 339 -6.08 18.19 -6.43
N LEU A 340 -7.05 18.62 -5.60
CA LEU A 340 -7.33 18.11 -4.26
C LEU A 340 -6.27 17.12 -3.73
N THR A 341 -5.13 17.63 -3.25
CA THR A 341 -4.21 16.87 -2.38
C THR A 341 -4.63 17.09 -0.93
N GLY A 342 -5.90 16.82 -0.65
CA GLY A 342 -6.26 16.32 0.66
C GLY A 342 -5.70 14.91 0.77
N ARG A 343 -5.03 14.56 1.87
CA ARG A 343 -4.60 13.17 2.15
C ARG A 343 -5.79 12.27 1.84
N THR A 344 -5.74 11.49 0.75
CA THR A 344 -6.70 10.42 0.59
C THR A 344 -6.24 9.39 1.60
N TYR A 345 -6.97 9.24 2.70
CA TYR A 345 -6.70 8.12 3.60
C TYR A 345 -7.00 6.84 2.80
N ALA A 346 -5.96 6.21 2.24
CA ALA A 346 -6.13 5.03 1.42
C ALA A 346 -4.84 4.22 1.28
N ALA A 347 -4.44 3.58 2.37
CA ALA A 347 -4.11 2.16 2.33
C ALA A 347 -4.85 1.46 3.49
N PRO A 348 -5.49 0.30 3.28
CA PRO A 348 -6.02 -0.51 4.37
C PRO A 348 -4.92 -0.80 5.41
N GLY A 349 -5.15 -0.44 6.68
CA GLY A 349 -4.20 -0.70 7.77
C GLY A 349 -3.12 0.37 7.99
N GLU A 350 -3.22 1.55 7.39
CA GLU A 350 -2.35 2.68 7.74
C GLU A 350 -2.76 3.26 9.10
N GLU A 351 -1.86 3.12 10.07
CA GLU A 351 -1.93 3.75 11.37
C GLU A 351 -1.80 5.28 11.23
N ILE A 352 -2.71 6.03 11.84
CA ILE A 352 -2.61 7.49 11.90
C ILE A 352 -2.29 7.93 13.32
N LYS A 353 -1.54 9.02 13.45
CA LYS A 353 -1.26 9.64 14.74
C LYS A 353 -2.47 10.45 15.16
N VAL A 354 -2.88 10.28 16.42
CA VAL A 354 -4.04 10.97 17.01
C VAL A 354 -3.70 11.41 18.42
N SER A 355 -4.46 12.38 18.93
CA SER A 355 -4.33 12.80 20.32
C SER A 355 -5.21 11.98 21.24
N SER A 356 -4.62 11.42 22.29
CA SER A 356 -5.30 10.82 23.41
C SER A 356 -5.57 11.87 24.48
N PHE A 357 -6.77 11.83 25.05
CA PHE A 357 -7.24 12.70 26.11
C PHE A 357 -7.51 11.85 27.34
N SER A 358 -6.86 12.17 28.46
CA SER A 358 -6.85 11.37 29.69
C SER A 358 -8.10 11.51 30.56
N GLY A 359 -9.06 12.36 30.16
CA GLY A 359 -10.10 12.83 31.08
C GLY A 359 -9.63 13.99 31.98
N THR A 360 -8.49 14.62 31.72
CA THR A 360 -8.13 15.95 32.26
C THR A 360 -7.49 16.84 31.18
N SER A 361 -6.82 16.21 30.21
CA SER A 361 -6.12 16.88 29.10
C SER A 361 -7.00 17.79 28.24
N ARG A 362 -6.38 18.83 27.67
CA ARG A 362 -7.03 19.73 26.69
C ARG A 362 -6.06 20.28 25.67
N VAL A 363 -6.60 20.77 24.56
CA VAL A 363 -5.89 21.68 23.66
C VAL A 363 -6.53 23.05 23.78
N ARG A 364 -5.78 24.04 24.26
CA ARG A 364 -6.19 25.45 24.32
C ARG A 364 -5.83 26.13 23.01
N LEU A 365 -6.83 26.69 22.33
CA LEU A 365 -6.65 27.39 21.06
C LEU A 365 -6.59 28.92 21.29
N PRO A 366 -5.95 29.69 20.39
CA PRO A 366 -5.96 31.15 20.46
C PRO A 366 -7.37 31.73 20.34
N ALA A 367 -7.56 32.93 20.90
CA ALA A 367 -8.80 33.68 20.75
C ALA A 367 -9.19 33.84 19.28
N MET A 368 -10.47 33.64 18.95
CA MET A 368 -10.97 33.74 17.58
C MET A 368 -12.22 34.60 17.50
N THR A 369 -12.24 35.49 16.51
CA THR A 369 -13.45 36.23 16.13
C THR A 369 -14.06 35.52 14.94
N LEU A 370 -15.27 34.98 15.12
CA LEU A 370 -16.02 34.25 14.09
C LEU A 370 -17.41 34.85 13.94
N ASP A 371 -17.83 35.02 12.69
CA ASP A 371 -19.18 35.37 12.30
C ASP A 371 -19.90 34.11 11.80
N PHE A 372 -21.02 33.78 12.44
CA PHE A 372 -21.87 32.64 12.10
C PHE A 372 -23.19 33.06 11.46
N SER A 373 -23.30 34.30 10.97
CA SER A 373 -24.47 34.80 10.23
C SER A 373 -24.86 33.92 9.04
N SER A 374 -23.89 33.20 8.46
CA SER A 374 -24.08 32.23 7.37
C SER A 374 -24.22 30.77 7.82
N GLY A 375 -24.46 30.55 9.12
CA GLY A 375 -24.49 29.24 9.77
C GLY A 375 -23.12 28.78 10.24
N CYS A 376 -23.06 27.63 10.92
CA CYS A 376 -21.83 27.03 11.39
C CYS A 376 -21.84 25.51 11.23
N THR A 377 -20.65 24.93 11.09
CA THR A 377 -20.47 23.48 11.14
C THR A 377 -19.27 23.16 12.03
N VAL A 378 -19.41 22.21 12.95
CA VAL A 378 -18.31 21.66 13.75
C VAL A 378 -18.31 20.14 13.60
N GLU A 379 -17.16 19.57 13.28
CA GLU A 379 -17.02 18.12 13.05
C GLU A 379 -15.69 17.59 13.57
N ALA A 380 -15.68 16.30 13.95
CA ALA A 380 -14.48 15.60 14.42
C ALA A 380 -14.65 14.08 14.28
N TRP A 381 -13.52 13.37 14.18
CA TRP A 381 -13.46 11.95 14.50
C TRP A 381 -13.25 11.80 16.00
N VAL A 382 -14.03 10.93 16.65
CA VAL A 382 -13.90 10.64 18.08
C VAL A 382 -14.00 9.14 18.38
N ARG A 383 -13.24 8.68 19.37
CA ARG A 383 -13.34 7.33 19.96
C ARG A 383 -13.43 7.45 21.48
N PRO A 384 -14.63 7.67 22.04
CA PRO A 384 -14.81 7.85 23.48
C PRO A 384 -14.47 6.55 24.21
N GLN A 385 -13.67 6.61 25.26
CA GLN A 385 -13.44 5.46 26.16
C GLN A 385 -14.54 5.33 27.21
N ALA A 386 -15.13 6.46 27.60
CA ALA A 386 -16.25 6.54 28.52
C ALA A 386 -17.29 7.56 28.00
N ALA A 387 -18.55 7.37 28.38
CA ALA A 387 -19.65 8.26 28.04
C ALA A 387 -20.03 9.15 29.24
N ALA A 388 -19.08 9.92 29.76
CA ALA A 388 -19.36 10.86 30.85
C ALA A 388 -20.40 11.89 30.41
N ALA A 389 -21.37 12.19 31.27
CA ALA A 389 -22.35 13.24 30.98
C ALA A 389 -21.61 14.57 30.77
N TRP A 390 -22.04 15.36 29.79
CA TRP A 390 -21.43 16.64 29.42
C TRP A 390 -19.98 16.54 28.92
N SER A 391 -19.60 15.43 28.29
CA SER A 391 -18.23 15.25 27.76
C SER A 391 -17.96 16.12 26.52
N ARG A 392 -16.95 17.01 26.60
CA ARG A 392 -16.63 18.03 25.57
C ARG A 392 -15.67 17.54 24.49
N VAL A 393 -16.08 17.56 23.23
CA VAL A 393 -15.16 17.34 22.09
C VAL A 393 -14.54 18.66 21.66
N PHE A 394 -15.38 19.69 21.49
CA PHE A 394 -14.98 21.03 21.11
C PHE A 394 -15.87 22.06 21.81
N GLU A 395 -15.28 23.17 22.26
CA GLU A 395 -16.01 24.29 22.85
C GLU A 395 -15.36 25.63 22.48
N MET A 396 -16.19 26.63 22.17
CA MET A 396 -15.80 28.03 22.13
C MET A 396 -16.85 28.91 22.82
N HIS A 397 -16.44 29.92 23.58
CA HIS A 397 -17.36 30.83 24.24
C HIS A 397 -16.78 32.25 24.45
N THR A 398 -17.65 33.25 24.60
CA THR A 398 -17.26 34.65 24.87
C THR A 398 -16.86 34.86 26.32
N THR A 399 -17.78 34.53 27.22
CA THR A 399 -17.62 34.50 28.68
C THR A 399 -18.30 33.25 29.20
N TYR A 400 -17.94 32.82 30.40
CA TYR A 400 -18.65 31.75 31.09
C TYR A 400 -20.14 32.05 31.20
N GLY A 401 -21.00 31.07 30.91
CA GLY A 401 -22.46 31.22 30.79
C GLY A 401 -22.95 32.14 29.66
N GLY A 402 -22.06 32.62 28.78
CA GLY A 402 -22.36 33.51 27.65
C GLY A 402 -22.59 32.78 26.33
N ASP A 403 -22.32 33.48 25.22
CA ASP A 403 -22.51 32.97 23.86
C ASP A 403 -21.50 31.85 23.55
N HIS A 404 -21.97 30.68 23.13
CA HIS A 404 -21.12 29.49 22.95
C HIS A 404 -21.50 28.59 21.77
N VAL A 405 -20.51 27.84 21.30
CA VAL A 405 -20.67 26.70 20.38
C VAL A 405 -19.94 25.49 20.96
N MET A 406 -20.67 24.40 21.13
CA MET A 406 -20.20 23.19 21.80
C MET A 406 -20.57 21.94 21.01
N LEU A 407 -19.57 21.10 20.74
CA LEU A 407 -19.77 19.73 20.25
C LEU A 407 -19.50 18.76 21.41
N LEU A 408 -20.51 17.98 21.76
CA LEU A 408 -20.50 17.06 22.89
C LEU A 408 -20.40 15.62 22.41
N ALA A 409 -19.55 14.82 23.06
CA ALA A 409 -19.54 13.36 22.89
C ALA A 409 -20.72 12.71 23.62
N ASN A 410 -21.14 13.27 24.75
CA ASN A 410 -22.35 12.88 25.44
C ASN A 410 -22.93 14.09 26.19
N GLY A 411 -24.23 14.32 26.02
CA GLY A 411 -25.02 15.28 26.80
C GLY A 411 -25.31 14.76 28.20
N ASP A 412 -26.56 14.84 28.62
CA ASP A 412 -27.02 14.36 29.94
C ASP A 412 -27.35 12.85 29.93
N GLY A 413 -26.51 12.04 29.28
CA GLY A 413 -26.78 10.61 29.02
C GLY A 413 -27.70 10.35 27.83
N THR A 414 -28.11 11.39 27.11
CA THR A 414 -29.07 11.33 26.01
C THR A 414 -28.44 11.05 24.64
N GLY A 415 -27.12 11.21 24.49
CA GLY A 415 -26.38 11.04 23.22
C GLY A 415 -25.44 12.21 22.93
N PHE A 416 -24.68 12.14 21.82
CA PHE A 416 -23.82 13.24 21.37
C PHE A 416 -24.67 14.42 20.88
N GLY A 417 -24.14 15.64 20.91
CA GLY A 417 -24.95 16.82 20.58
C GLY A 417 -24.17 18.05 20.12
N LEU A 418 -24.88 18.99 19.50
CA LEU A 418 -24.39 20.34 19.20
C LEU A 418 -25.23 21.34 20.00
N PHE A 419 -24.56 22.14 20.82
CA PHE A 419 -25.13 23.22 21.61
C PHE A 419 -24.65 24.56 21.07
N ALA A 420 -25.58 25.46 20.77
CA ALA A 420 -25.30 26.80 20.29
C ALA A 420 -26.22 27.77 21.04
N ILE A 421 -25.63 28.62 21.89
CA ILE A 421 -26.39 29.55 22.73
C ILE A 421 -25.97 30.97 22.39
N ALA A 422 -26.96 31.81 22.11
CA ALA A 422 -26.83 33.26 22.20
C ALA A 422 -27.40 33.70 23.56
N ALA A 423 -26.64 34.50 24.31
CA ALA A 423 -26.71 34.85 25.75
C ALA A 423 -28.07 35.35 26.35
N ASP A 424 -29.21 34.82 25.93
CA ASP A 424 -30.53 35.41 26.12
C ASP A 424 -31.57 34.30 26.46
N GLY A 425 -31.25 33.45 27.46
CA GLY A 425 -32.22 32.59 28.16
C GLY A 425 -32.37 31.14 27.66
N GLY A 426 -31.70 30.22 28.37
CA GLY A 426 -31.94 28.77 28.38
C GLY A 426 -31.02 27.95 27.46
N ASP A 427 -30.61 26.76 27.93
CA ASP A 427 -29.84 25.79 27.16
C ASP A 427 -30.62 25.31 25.93
N LYS A 428 -30.17 25.73 24.73
CA LYS A 428 -30.79 25.35 23.46
C LYS A 428 -29.79 24.64 22.56
N GLY A 429 -29.86 23.32 22.58
CA GLY A 429 -29.07 22.46 21.71
C GLY A 429 -29.86 21.21 21.35
N LEU A 430 -29.27 20.43 20.45
CA LEU A 430 -29.85 19.18 19.98
C LEU A 430 -28.96 18.03 20.42
N TYR A 431 -29.59 16.95 20.87
CA TYR A 431 -28.95 15.67 21.14
C TYR A 431 -29.41 14.63 20.11
N ALA A 432 -28.47 13.80 19.67
CA ALA A 432 -28.78 12.58 18.94
C ALA A 432 -29.36 11.53 19.90
N PRO A 433 -30.08 10.50 19.41
CA PRO A 433 -30.57 9.41 20.25
C PRO A 433 -29.44 8.72 21.05
N ALA A 434 -29.78 8.21 22.24
CA ALA A 434 -28.84 7.47 23.08
C ALA A 434 -28.28 6.26 22.33
N GLY A 435 -26.98 5.98 22.49
CA GLY A 435 -26.29 4.88 21.80
C GLY A 435 -25.81 5.18 20.38
N THR A 436 -26.11 6.37 19.82
CA THR A 436 -25.62 6.76 18.48
C THR A 436 -24.09 6.89 18.43
N LEU A 437 -23.44 7.20 19.55
CA LEU A 437 -21.98 7.25 19.69
C LEU A 437 -21.48 6.14 20.63
N PRO A 438 -21.10 4.96 20.12
CA PRO A 438 -20.61 3.86 20.94
C PRO A 438 -19.22 4.10 21.53
N THR A 439 -18.97 3.65 22.76
CA THR A 439 -17.64 3.69 23.39
C THR A 439 -16.68 2.70 22.71
N GLY A 440 -15.39 3.02 22.73
CA GLY A 440 -14.32 2.19 22.17
C GLY A 440 -14.33 2.09 20.64
N ARG A 441 -15.23 2.77 19.93
CA ARG A 441 -15.32 2.80 18.46
C ARG A 441 -15.13 4.21 17.93
N TRP A 442 -14.40 4.35 16.85
CA TRP A 442 -14.28 5.61 16.13
C TRP A 442 -15.59 5.91 15.41
N THR A 443 -16.07 7.13 15.52
CA THR A 443 -17.24 7.64 14.82
C THR A 443 -16.97 9.07 14.40
N HIS A 444 -17.27 9.41 13.14
CA HIS A 444 -17.29 10.79 12.71
C HIS A 444 -18.57 11.45 13.20
N ILE A 445 -18.46 12.50 14.00
CA ILE A 445 -19.60 13.29 14.47
C ILE A 445 -19.54 14.69 13.89
N CYS A 446 -20.69 15.22 13.50
CA CYS A 446 -20.80 16.55 12.93
C CYS A 446 -22.10 17.21 13.37
N GLY A 447 -22.02 18.47 13.79
CA GLY A 447 -23.15 19.34 14.01
C GLY A 447 -23.16 20.48 13.00
N VAL A 448 -24.29 20.68 12.34
CA VAL A 448 -24.53 21.74 11.37
C VAL A 448 -25.67 22.62 11.88
N LEU A 449 -25.45 23.92 11.97
CA LEU A 449 -26.47 24.92 12.31
C LEU A 449 -26.63 25.88 11.13
N ASP A 450 -27.84 25.98 10.59
CA ASP A 450 -28.11 26.86 9.46
C ASP A 450 -28.55 28.28 9.88
N PRO A 451 -28.54 29.28 8.96
CA PRO A 451 -28.95 30.65 9.25
C PRO A 451 -30.39 30.81 9.75
N ALA A 452 -31.23 29.79 9.60
CA ALA A 452 -32.63 29.81 10.05
C ALA A 452 -32.78 29.32 11.51
N GLY A 453 -31.69 28.90 12.16
CA GLY A 453 -31.74 28.35 13.51
C GLY A 453 -32.10 26.86 13.54
N GLN A 454 -31.87 26.12 12.45
CA GLN A 454 -32.07 24.67 12.44
C GLN A 454 -30.74 23.93 12.60
N VAL A 455 -30.64 23.10 13.65
CA VAL A 455 -29.51 22.20 13.87
C VAL A 455 -29.79 20.83 13.26
N ARG A 456 -28.76 20.25 12.66
CA ARG A 456 -28.71 18.87 12.16
C ARG A 456 -27.47 18.19 12.73
N LEU A 457 -27.64 16.98 13.25
CA LEU A 457 -26.55 16.14 13.73
C LEU A 457 -26.33 14.98 12.77
N TYR A 458 -25.06 14.71 12.48
CA TYR A 458 -24.64 13.60 11.64
C TYR A 458 -23.67 12.69 12.40
N ALA A 459 -23.89 11.38 12.30
CA ALA A 459 -22.96 10.36 12.79
C ALA A 459 -22.59 9.42 11.63
N GLY A 460 -21.30 9.18 11.43
CA GLY A 460 -20.80 8.42 10.27
C GLY A 460 -21.23 9.02 8.94
N GLY A 461 -21.44 10.34 8.89
CA GLY A 461 -21.90 11.05 7.69
C GLY A 461 -23.39 10.92 7.35
N LYS A 462 -24.21 10.29 8.21
CA LYS A 462 -25.66 10.20 8.04
C LYS A 462 -26.40 11.08 9.04
N LEU A 463 -27.49 11.71 8.63
CA LEU A 463 -28.35 12.51 9.51
C LEU A 463 -28.97 11.62 10.59
N VAL A 464 -28.82 11.99 11.87
CA VAL A 464 -29.36 11.23 13.02
C VAL A 464 -30.34 12.02 13.87
N ALA A 465 -30.28 13.36 13.84
CA ALA A 465 -31.25 14.23 14.51
C ALA A 465 -31.34 15.59 13.82
N SER A 466 -32.50 16.24 13.93
CA SER A 466 -32.73 17.60 13.46
C SER A 466 -33.69 18.32 14.41
N GLY A 467 -33.44 19.58 14.72
CA GLY A 467 -34.28 20.37 15.63
C GLY A 467 -33.90 21.87 15.66
N PRO A 468 -34.72 22.71 16.31
CA PRO A 468 -34.45 24.14 16.43
C PRO A 468 -33.32 24.42 17.43
N ALA A 469 -32.50 25.43 17.14
CA ALA A 469 -31.55 26.06 18.08
C ALA A 469 -31.37 27.55 17.73
N GLN A 470 -30.42 28.21 18.40
CA GLN A 470 -30.13 29.63 18.16
C GLN A 470 -28.74 29.81 17.56
N LEU A 471 -28.64 30.75 16.60
CA LEU A 471 -27.36 31.16 16.05
C LEU A 471 -26.54 31.90 17.10
N PRO A 472 -25.26 31.55 17.26
CA PRO A 472 -24.34 32.34 18.07
C PRO A 472 -24.11 33.73 17.46
N LYS A 473 -23.90 34.73 18.31
CA LYS A 473 -23.64 36.12 17.88
C LYS A 473 -22.25 36.25 17.25
N ALA A 474 -22.08 37.19 16.33
CA ALA A 474 -20.75 37.55 15.84
C ALA A 474 -19.95 38.19 17.00
N ALA A 475 -18.94 37.48 17.50
CA ALA A 475 -18.21 37.88 18.71
C ALA A 475 -16.78 37.35 18.72
N ALA A 476 -15.92 38.06 19.45
CA ALA A 476 -14.60 37.56 19.84
C ALA A 476 -14.76 36.53 20.96
N ARG A 477 -14.18 35.34 20.75
CA ARG A 477 -14.24 34.22 21.69
C ARG A 477 -12.84 33.97 22.24
N PRO A 478 -12.53 34.45 23.46
CA PRO A 478 -11.21 34.28 24.06
C PRO A 478 -10.96 32.84 24.55
N ASN A 479 -12.02 32.06 24.76
CA ASN A 479 -11.94 30.70 25.28
C ASN A 479 -12.34 29.71 24.19
N VAL A 480 -11.37 28.96 23.69
CA VAL A 480 -11.58 27.94 22.66
C VAL A 480 -10.75 26.71 23.03
N MET A 481 -11.41 25.55 23.13
CA MET A 481 -10.79 24.33 23.64
C MET A 481 -11.24 23.08 22.88
N ILE A 482 -10.34 22.09 22.82
CA ILE A 482 -10.63 20.72 22.37
C ILE A 482 -10.43 19.77 23.55
N GLY A 483 -11.38 18.86 23.76
CA GLY A 483 -11.30 17.74 24.71
C GLY A 483 -11.62 18.05 26.17
N ASN A 484 -11.57 19.31 26.62
CA ASN A 484 -12.01 19.69 27.98
C ASN A 484 -12.28 21.20 28.09
N SER A 485 -13.20 21.60 28.96
CA SER A 485 -13.43 22.98 29.35
C SER A 485 -13.61 23.11 30.88
N PRO A 486 -13.29 24.25 31.50
CA PRO A 486 -13.36 24.42 32.96
C PRO A 486 -14.74 24.20 33.61
N GLU A 487 -15.83 24.20 32.82
CA GLU A 487 -17.21 24.02 33.30
C GLU A 487 -17.88 22.73 32.79
N GLY A 488 -17.20 21.97 31.93
CA GLY A 488 -17.70 20.74 31.34
C GLY A 488 -17.04 19.49 31.93
N SER A 489 -17.57 18.32 31.58
CA SER A 489 -16.87 17.08 31.83
C SER A 489 -15.78 16.88 30.77
N PRO A 490 -14.59 16.43 31.17
CA PRO A 490 -13.50 16.17 30.25
C PRO A 490 -13.81 14.97 29.34
N PHE A 491 -13.25 15.00 28.13
CA PHE A 491 -13.27 13.86 27.21
C PHE A 491 -12.17 12.88 27.56
N ALA A 492 -12.55 11.61 27.71
CA ALA A 492 -11.63 10.49 27.87
C ALA A 492 -11.73 9.62 26.62
N GLY A 493 -10.64 9.53 25.86
CA GLY A 493 -10.60 8.79 24.59
C GLY A 493 -9.70 9.44 23.55
N LEU A 494 -9.95 9.15 22.27
CA LEU A 494 -9.17 9.68 21.15
C LEU A 494 -9.99 10.71 20.35
N ILE A 495 -9.35 11.80 19.93
CA ILE A 495 -9.92 12.80 19.01
C ILE A 495 -8.95 13.02 17.85
N ALA A 496 -9.50 13.14 16.64
CA ALA A 496 -8.75 13.49 15.43
C ALA A 496 -9.58 14.41 14.51
N GLU A 497 -8.90 15.13 13.62
CA GLU A 497 -9.53 15.84 12.51
C GLU A 497 -10.64 16.83 12.92
N VAL A 498 -10.40 17.63 13.96
CA VAL A 498 -11.36 18.65 14.43
C VAL A 498 -11.43 19.79 13.41
N ARG A 499 -12.62 20.10 12.92
CA ARG A 499 -12.85 21.15 11.92
C ARG A 499 -13.98 22.06 12.36
N VAL A 500 -13.80 23.35 12.12
CA VAL A 500 -14.77 24.40 12.42
C VAL A 500 -15.00 25.22 11.15
N TRP A 501 -16.26 25.42 10.80
CA TRP A 501 -16.69 26.15 9.61
C TRP A 501 -17.65 27.28 9.98
N THR A 502 -17.54 28.43 9.30
CA THR A 502 -18.48 29.56 9.36
C THR A 502 -19.56 29.48 8.29
N CYS A 503 -19.86 28.27 7.82
CA CYS A 503 -20.89 28.01 6.83
C CYS A 503 -21.55 26.64 7.06
N VAL A 504 -22.72 26.46 6.46
CA VAL A 504 -23.44 25.19 6.40
C VAL A 504 -22.72 24.21 5.47
N ARG A 505 -22.55 22.96 5.91
CA ARG A 505 -22.05 21.85 5.07
C ARG A 505 -23.20 20.89 4.76
N SER A 506 -23.31 20.46 3.50
CA SER A 506 -24.30 19.46 3.10
C SER A 506 -23.90 18.05 3.51
N GLU A 507 -24.85 17.11 3.58
CA GLU A 507 -24.56 15.70 3.90
C GLU A 507 -23.51 15.09 2.95
N ALA A 508 -23.63 15.31 1.64
CA ALA A 508 -22.65 14.83 0.67
C ALA A 508 -21.26 15.47 0.88
N GLN A 509 -21.21 16.75 1.27
CA GLN A 509 -19.97 17.44 1.59
C GLN A 509 -19.31 16.89 2.86
N ILE A 510 -20.10 16.53 3.87
CA ILE A 510 -19.64 15.89 5.11
C ILE A 510 -19.12 14.48 4.82
N GLN A 511 -19.87 13.68 4.07
CA GLN A 511 -19.46 12.32 3.67
C GLN A 511 -18.18 12.32 2.83
N ALA A 512 -18.03 13.29 1.93
CA ALA A 512 -16.81 13.43 1.13
C ALA A 512 -15.61 13.89 1.99
N ALA A 513 -15.84 14.79 2.95
CA ALA A 513 -14.79 15.36 3.80
C ALA A 513 -14.38 14.43 4.95
N MET A 514 -15.26 13.61 5.50
CA MET A 514 -14.92 12.72 6.62
C MET A 514 -13.95 11.61 6.20
N ALA A 515 -13.96 11.22 4.92
CA ALA A 515 -13.14 10.16 4.37
C ALA A 515 -11.77 10.64 3.83
N ARG A 516 -11.44 11.93 3.97
CA ARG A 516 -10.25 12.55 3.39
C ARG A 516 -9.71 13.63 4.32
N GLY A 517 -8.39 13.83 4.34
CA GLY A 517 -7.82 15.03 4.93
C GLY A 517 -8.23 16.24 4.10
N LEU A 518 -8.52 17.38 4.74
CA LEU A 518 -8.79 18.62 4.04
C LEU A 518 -7.47 19.31 3.64
N THR A 519 -7.55 20.19 2.65
CA THR A 519 -6.43 21.02 2.22
C THR A 519 -6.20 22.20 3.15
N GLY A 520 -7.22 22.61 3.91
CA GLY A 520 -7.16 23.76 4.80
C GLY A 520 -7.61 25.08 4.15
N HIS A 521 -7.94 25.05 2.85
CA HIS A 521 -8.29 26.21 2.04
C HIS A 521 -9.75 26.22 1.58
N GLU A 522 -10.56 25.30 2.11
CA GLU A 522 -11.97 25.21 1.77
C GLU A 522 -12.72 26.46 2.22
N ARG A 523 -13.60 26.98 1.35
CA ARG A 523 -14.39 28.18 1.64
C ARG A 523 -15.20 27.98 2.93
N GLY A 524 -15.04 28.91 3.87
CA GLY A 524 -15.73 28.90 5.16
C GLY A 524 -15.07 28.02 6.22
N LEU A 525 -13.93 27.36 5.96
CA LEU A 525 -13.17 26.63 6.97
C LEU A 525 -12.42 27.61 7.88
N ALA A 526 -12.83 27.73 9.13
CA ALA A 526 -12.30 28.67 10.10
C ALA A 526 -11.21 28.11 11.03
N GLY A 527 -11.07 26.78 11.06
CA GLY A 527 -10.00 26.09 11.79
C GLY A 527 -10.02 24.60 11.49
N TYR A 528 -8.83 23.99 11.43
CA TYR A 528 -8.67 22.57 11.14
C TYR A 528 -7.47 21.98 11.88
N TRP A 529 -7.72 21.19 12.93
CA TRP A 529 -6.69 20.55 13.74
C TRP A 529 -6.72 19.04 13.50
N LYS A 530 -5.68 18.53 12.85
CA LYS A 530 -5.53 17.09 12.56
C LYS A 530 -5.23 16.28 13.82
N LEU A 531 -4.47 16.89 14.74
CA LEU A 531 -4.03 16.31 16.01
C LEU A 531 -3.10 15.10 15.82
N ASP A 532 -2.26 15.13 14.79
CA ASP A 532 -1.38 14.05 14.34
C ASP A 532 0.12 14.33 14.53
N GLU A 533 0.50 15.41 15.23
CA GLU A 533 1.90 15.83 15.37
C GLU A 533 2.73 14.90 16.27
N ASP A 534 3.95 14.56 15.85
CA ASP A 534 4.83 13.53 16.43
C ASP A 534 5.25 13.73 17.89
N SER A 535 5.32 14.98 18.35
CA SER A 535 5.60 15.37 19.74
C SER A 535 5.50 16.89 19.89
N GLY A 536 5.46 17.39 21.13
CA GLY A 536 5.50 18.81 21.45
C GLY A 536 4.22 19.36 22.03
N ALA A 537 4.30 20.57 22.58
CA ALA A 537 3.18 21.25 23.24
C ALA A 537 2.20 21.90 22.25
N SER A 538 2.40 21.80 20.93
CA SER A 538 1.58 22.50 19.94
C SER A 538 0.64 21.56 19.18
N ALA A 539 -0.57 22.03 18.87
CA ALA A 539 -1.52 21.40 17.94
C ALA A 539 -1.68 22.32 16.72
N ARG A 540 -1.25 21.90 15.53
CA ARG A 540 -1.20 22.74 14.34
C ARG A 540 -2.59 22.94 13.76
N ASP A 541 -2.93 24.19 13.48
CA ASP A 541 -4.06 24.51 12.60
C ASP A 541 -3.60 24.41 11.14
N SER A 542 -4.15 23.44 10.44
CA SER A 542 -3.93 23.19 9.02
C SER A 542 -4.80 24.09 8.12
N SER A 543 -5.68 24.92 8.69
CA SER A 543 -6.45 25.90 7.91
C SER A 543 -5.59 27.06 7.41
N ALA A 544 -6.14 27.87 6.51
CA ALA A 544 -5.50 29.10 6.02
C ALA A 544 -5.15 30.10 7.15
N TYR A 545 -5.76 29.98 8.33
CA TYR A 545 -5.61 30.92 9.45
C TYR A 545 -4.48 30.57 10.43
N GLY A 546 -3.95 29.35 10.42
CA GLY A 546 -2.74 28.97 11.19
C GLY A 546 -2.84 29.15 12.71
N ARG A 547 -4.04 29.02 13.30
CA ARG A 547 -4.33 29.17 14.74
C ARG A 547 -3.86 27.97 15.56
N ALA A 548 -2.54 27.80 15.69
CA ALA A 548 -1.96 26.71 16.46
C ALA A 548 -2.38 26.75 17.95
N GLY A 549 -2.79 25.59 18.47
CA GLY A 549 -3.15 25.38 19.87
C GLY A 549 -1.99 24.94 20.75
N THR A 550 -2.19 25.01 22.06
CA THR A 550 -1.29 24.50 23.09
C THR A 550 -1.93 23.30 23.79
N ARG A 551 -1.21 22.18 23.85
CA ARG A 551 -1.59 20.94 24.53
C ARG A 551 -1.25 21.04 26.01
N GLU A 552 -2.22 20.76 26.87
CA GLU A 552 -2.12 20.89 28.33
C GLU A 552 -2.54 19.58 29.04
N GLU A 553 -2.06 19.39 30.27
CA GLU A 553 -2.56 18.36 31.22
C GLU A 553 -2.54 16.91 30.69
N GLY A 554 -1.46 16.51 30.01
CA GLY A 554 -1.23 15.11 29.64
C GLY A 554 -1.88 14.66 28.34
N CYS A 555 -2.17 15.58 27.40
CA CYS A 555 -2.55 15.22 26.03
C CYS A 555 -1.36 14.54 25.35
N VAL A 556 -1.40 13.20 25.21
CA VAL A 556 -0.32 12.40 24.63
C VAL A 556 -0.72 11.90 23.25
N GLN A 557 0.25 11.82 22.35
CA GLN A 557 0.07 11.22 21.04
C GLN A 557 0.05 9.71 21.12
N VAL A 558 -0.94 9.12 20.46
CA VAL A 558 -1.03 7.67 20.30
C VAL A 558 -1.26 7.34 18.84
N THR A 559 -0.83 6.16 18.46
CA THR A 559 -1.06 5.66 17.11
C THR A 559 -2.37 4.87 17.11
N SER A 560 -3.30 5.22 16.21
CA SER A 560 -4.61 4.57 16.13
C SER A 560 -5.03 4.38 14.68
N LEU A 561 -5.76 3.31 14.40
CA LEU A 561 -6.41 3.10 13.12
C LEU A 561 -7.69 3.96 13.09
N LEU A 562 -7.73 5.03 12.30
CA LEU A 562 -9.02 5.66 11.95
C LEU A 562 -9.81 4.69 11.04
N PRO A 563 -11.11 4.48 11.26
CA PRO A 563 -11.97 3.73 10.36
C PRO A 563 -12.48 4.64 9.25
N ILE A 564 -11.57 5.37 8.59
CA ILE A 564 -11.93 5.91 7.29
C ILE A 564 -12.01 4.70 6.38
N GLU A 565 -13.21 4.43 5.87
CA GLU A 565 -13.62 3.19 5.19
C GLU A 565 -12.71 2.78 3.99
N ALA A 566 -11.48 2.38 4.27
CA ALA A 566 -10.87 1.28 3.55
C ALA A 566 -11.57 0.05 4.09
N ARG A 567 -12.55 -0.42 3.30
CA ARG A 567 -12.97 -1.81 3.28
C ARG A 567 -11.71 -2.64 3.51
N ARG A 568 -11.53 -3.17 4.73
CA ARG A 568 -10.78 -4.42 4.86
C ARG A 568 -11.43 -5.31 3.79
N ALA A 569 -10.64 -5.95 2.95
CA ALA A 569 -11.17 -7.13 2.30
C ALA A 569 -11.48 -8.08 3.47
N LEU A 570 -12.70 -7.99 4.02
CA LEU A 570 -13.26 -8.91 5.01
C LEU A 570 -13.60 -10.20 4.26
N VAL A 571 -12.67 -10.62 3.40
CA VAL A 571 -12.87 -11.53 2.31
C VAL A 571 -12.17 -12.82 2.63
N THR A 572 -12.94 -13.90 2.60
CA THR A 572 -12.44 -15.25 2.82
C THR A 572 -12.86 -16.11 1.63
N THR A 573 -11.95 -16.97 1.19
CA THR A 573 -12.21 -17.89 0.09
C THR A 573 -12.23 -19.32 0.60
N VAL A 574 -13.14 -20.12 0.09
CA VAL A 574 -13.23 -21.55 0.42
C VAL A 574 -13.55 -22.33 -0.84
N THR A 575 -13.00 -23.54 -0.92
CA THR A 575 -13.43 -24.52 -1.93
C THR A 575 -14.40 -25.49 -1.27
N HIS A 576 -15.57 -25.69 -1.87
CA HIS A 576 -16.59 -26.60 -1.38
C HIS A 576 -17.25 -27.28 -2.57
N GLU A 577 -17.31 -28.62 -2.56
CA GLU A 577 -17.93 -29.43 -3.62
C GLU A 577 -17.47 -29.03 -5.04
N GLY A 578 -16.16 -28.80 -5.21
CA GLY A 578 -15.56 -28.45 -6.50
C GLY A 578 -15.76 -27.00 -6.96
N LYS A 579 -16.50 -26.18 -6.19
CA LYS A 579 -16.74 -24.76 -6.46
C LYS A 579 -15.88 -23.88 -5.55
N VAL A 580 -15.48 -22.71 -6.07
CA VAL A 580 -14.77 -21.69 -5.29
C VAL A 580 -15.76 -20.60 -4.89
N LEU A 581 -15.88 -20.37 -3.58
CA LEU A 581 -16.73 -19.34 -3.01
C LEU A 581 -15.86 -18.26 -2.37
N VAL A 582 -16.32 -17.02 -2.49
CA VAL A 582 -15.71 -15.85 -1.86
C VAL A 582 -16.77 -15.19 -0.99
N PHE A 583 -16.47 -15.01 0.27
CA PHE A 583 -17.32 -14.32 1.25
C PHE A 583 -16.76 -12.93 1.50
N ALA A 584 -17.59 -11.96 1.86
CA ALA A 584 -17.19 -10.61 2.25
C ALA A 584 -18.13 -10.05 3.32
N THR A 585 -17.61 -9.42 4.37
CA THR A 585 -18.45 -8.64 5.30
C THR A 585 -18.56 -7.19 4.80
N ARG A 586 -19.77 -6.64 4.77
CA ARG A 586 -20.08 -5.25 4.40
C ARG A 586 -19.84 -4.30 5.57
N ALA A 587 -19.78 -3.01 5.27
CA ALA A 587 -19.65 -1.93 6.27
C ALA A 587 -20.83 -1.86 7.26
N ASP A 588 -21.99 -2.43 6.93
CA ASP A 588 -23.15 -2.55 7.81
C ASP A 588 -23.17 -3.87 8.61
N GLY A 589 -22.13 -4.70 8.51
CA GLY A 589 -21.99 -5.97 9.22
C GLY A 589 -22.64 -7.17 8.53
N ARG A 590 -23.35 -6.97 7.40
CA ARG A 590 -23.93 -8.07 6.62
C ARG A 590 -22.85 -8.85 5.87
N VAL A 591 -22.96 -10.17 5.85
CA VAL A 591 -22.07 -11.03 5.07
C VAL A 591 -22.65 -11.23 3.67
N GLN A 592 -21.83 -11.15 2.64
CA GLN A 592 -22.15 -11.45 1.25
C GLN A 592 -21.25 -12.58 0.73
N TYR A 593 -21.68 -13.24 -0.34
CA TYR A 593 -20.86 -14.22 -1.04
C TYR A 593 -21.03 -14.17 -2.56
N THR A 594 -20.06 -14.69 -3.29
CA THR A 594 -20.12 -14.98 -4.73
C THR A 594 -19.49 -16.33 -5.01
N VAL A 595 -19.93 -16.99 -6.08
CA VAL A 595 -19.47 -18.30 -6.52
C VAL A 595 -18.79 -18.15 -7.87
N LYS A 596 -17.65 -18.81 -8.05
CA LYS A 596 -16.96 -18.89 -9.33
C LYS A 596 -17.65 -19.92 -10.21
N GLN A 597 -18.05 -19.53 -11.41
CA GLN A 597 -18.76 -20.42 -12.33
C GLN A 597 -17.84 -21.45 -13.00
N SER A 598 -16.52 -21.21 -13.10
CA SER A 598 -15.59 -22.14 -13.74
C SER A 598 -15.05 -23.20 -12.77
N GLY A 599 -15.33 -24.49 -13.04
CA GLY A 599 -14.88 -25.66 -12.26
C GLY A 599 -14.74 -26.93 -13.12
N PHE A 600 -14.31 -28.05 -12.51
CA PHE A 600 -13.95 -29.32 -13.19
C PHE A 600 -15.07 -29.95 -14.05
N GLU A 601 -16.31 -29.45 -13.93
CA GLU A 601 -17.52 -29.97 -14.61
C GLU A 601 -17.75 -29.35 -16.01
N ASP A 602 -17.05 -28.28 -16.40
CA ASP A 602 -17.34 -27.52 -17.63
C ASP A 602 -16.71 -28.10 -18.92
N THR A 603 -16.46 -29.42 -19.00
CA THR A 603 -15.80 -29.98 -20.19
C THR A 603 -16.74 -30.36 -21.34
N VAL A 604 -18.06 -30.22 -21.23
CA VAL A 604 -18.96 -30.75 -22.27
C VAL A 604 -20.25 -29.94 -22.48
N ALA A 605 -20.21 -28.65 -22.90
CA ALA A 605 -21.31 -28.03 -23.70
C ALA A 605 -21.21 -26.52 -24.08
N LEU A 606 -20.09 -25.79 -23.95
CA LEU A 606 -20.08 -24.35 -24.31
C LEU A 606 -19.15 -24.03 -25.50
N THR A 607 -19.75 -23.83 -26.68
CA THR A 607 -19.09 -23.25 -27.87
C THR A 607 -19.43 -21.76 -28.00
N GLY A 608 -18.43 -20.87 -27.94
CA GLY A 608 -18.56 -19.41 -28.12
C GLY A 608 -17.85 -18.56 -27.04
N ASP A 609 -17.82 -17.23 -27.23
CA ASP A 609 -17.19 -16.19 -26.36
C ASP A 609 -17.74 -16.10 -24.91
N ALA A 610 -18.58 -17.03 -24.49
CA ALA A 610 -19.18 -17.07 -23.16
C ALA A 610 -18.40 -18.01 -22.21
N ARG A 611 -17.17 -17.65 -21.84
CA ARG A 611 -16.51 -18.28 -20.68
C ARG A 611 -16.95 -17.58 -19.39
N PRO A 612 -17.41 -18.31 -18.36
CA PRO A 612 -18.17 -17.72 -17.27
C PRO A 612 -17.24 -17.17 -16.17
N GLY A 613 -17.53 -15.94 -15.73
CA GLY A 613 -16.77 -15.24 -14.69
C GLY A 613 -17.24 -15.58 -13.28
N TRP A 614 -17.27 -14.57 -12.42
CA TRP A 614 -17.87 -14.64 -11.09
C TRP A 614 -19.37 -14.34 -11.16
N GLU A 615 -20.17 -15.02 -10.34
CA GLU A 615 -21.58 -14.63 -10.17
C GLU A 615 -21.72 -13.26 -9.48
N PRO A 616 -22.86 -12.57 -9.63
CA PRO A 616 -23.19 -11.41 -8.81
C PRO A 616 -23.11 -11.75 -7.33
N TRP A 617 -22.66 -10.80 -6.52
CA TRP A 617 -22.66 -10.92 -5.06
C TRP A 617 -24.08 -11.05 -4.52
N ARG A 618 -24.28 -11.98 -3.58
CA ARG A 618 -25.56 -12.23 -2.88
C ARG A 618 -25.39 -12.00 -1.38
N ASP A 619 -26.42 -11.48 -0.71
CA ASP A 619 -26.43 -11.41 0.77
C ASP A 619 -26.54 -12.83 1.35
N LEU A 620 -25.80 -13.12 2.42
CA LEU A 620 -25.90 -14.36 3.17
C LEU A 620 -27.09 -14.25 4.14
N GLU A 621 -28.11 -15.06 3.91
CA GLU A 621 -29.31 -15.07 4.75
C GLU A 621 -29.05 -15.84 6.05
N LEU A 622 -29.21 -15.16 7.19
CA LEU A 622 -29.10 -15.77 8.51
C LEU A 622 -30.49 -16.15 9.03
N PRO A 623 -30.65 -17.29 9.71
CA PRO A 623 -31.92 -17.66 10.35
C PRO A 623 -32.45 -16.56 11.28
N ALA A 624 -33.75 -16.30 11.18
CA ALA A 624 -34.47 -15.40 12.08
C ALA A 624 -35.78 -16.08 12.50
N GLN A 625 -35.76 -16.77 13.64
CA GLN A 625 -36.87 -17.58 14.14
C GLN A 625 -37.10 -17.34 15.63
N ALA A 626 -38.33 -17.53 16.12
CA ALA A 626 -38.60 -17.44 17.54
C ALA A 626 -37.75 -18.47 18.33
N ASP A 627 -37.31 -18.07 19.52
CA ASP A 627 -36.50 -18.90 20.40
C ASP A 627 -37.22 -20.20 20.78
N ASP A 628 -36.50 -21.32 20.67
CA ASP A 628 -36.98 -22.62 21.16
C ASP A 628 -36.64 -22.79 22.64
N THR A 629 -37.63 -22.56 23.49
CA THR A 629 -37.49 -22.69 24.94
C THR A 629 -37.11 -24.11 25.40
N SER A 630 -37.44 -25.16 24.62
CA SER A 630 -37.06 -26.53 24.97
C SER A 630 -35.56 -26.79 24.75
N VAL A 631 -34.97 -26.13 23.75
CA VAL A 631 -33.52 -26.16 23.50
C VAL A 631 -32.81 -25.38 24.60
N ILE A 632 -33.24 -24.13 24.86
CA ILE A 632 -32.65 -23.28 25.91
C ILE A 632 -32.66 -24.00 27.27
N ALA A 633 -33.79 -24.60 27.65
CA ALA A 633 -33.91 -25.32 28.92
C ALA A 633 -32.99 -26.55 29.02
N ARG A 634 -32.71 -27.21 27.89
CA ARG A 634 -31.77 -28.34 27.83
C ARG A 634 -30.32 -27.86 27.88
N GLU A 635 -29.97 -26.83 27.09
CA GLU A 635 -28.63 -26.24 27.06
C GLU A 635 -28.23 -25.67 28.43
N ALA A 636 -29.15 -25.03 29.15
CA ALA A 636 -28.92 -24.53 30.51
C ALA A 636 -28.48 -25.63 31.49
N LYS A 637 -28.94 -26.88 31.26
CA LYS A 637 -28.65 -28.04 32.11
C LYS A 637 -27.39 -28.78 31.71
N THR A 638 -27.05 -28.79 30.42
CA THR A 638 -25.95 -29.63 29.90
C THR A 638 -24.74 -28.81 29.46
N LEU A 639 -24.92 -27.60 28.95
CA LEU A 639 -23.88 -26.80 28.29
C LEU A 639 -23.51 -25.54 29.10
N THR A 640 -23.45 -25.66 30.42
CA THR A 640 -23.07 -24.60 31.37
C THR A 640 -21.91 -25.03 32.26
N TYR A 641 -21.15 -24.07 32.82
CA TYR A 641 -20.02 -24.36 33.70
C TYR A 641 -20.48 -24.75 35.11
N ASP A 642 -19.99 -25.87 35.65
CA ASP A 642 -20.01 -26.27 37.08
C ASP A 642 -21.25 -25.83 37.88
N ALA A 643 -22.44 -26.15 37.37
CA ALA A 643 -23.77 -25.86 37.95
C ALA A 643 -24.23 -24.39 37.95
N ASP A 644 -23.48 -23.45 37.37
CA ASP A 644 -23.93 -22.09 37.10
C ASP A 644 -24.71 -22.03 35.77
N THR A 645 -26.04 -22.09 35.87
CA THR A 645 -26.95 -22.06 34.72
C THR A 645 -26.94 -20.73 33.95
N ALA A 646 -26.30 -19.68 34.48
CA ALA A 646 -26.14 -18.40 33.79
C ALA A 646 -24.91 -18.37 32.86
N ARG A 647 -23.92 -19.25 33.08
CA ARG A 647 -22.65 -19.25 32.35
C ARG A 647 -22.58 -20.40 31.34
N TYR A 648 -23.03 -20.13 30.12
CA TYR A 648 -23.02 -21.08 29.01
C TYR A 648 -21.61 -21.31 28.44
N VAL A 649 -21.33 -22.55 28.05
CA VAL A 649 -20.17 -22.99 27.26
C VAL A 649 -20.48 -22.80 25.78
N LEU A 650 -21.67 -23.26 25.36
CA LEU A 650 -22.26 -23.10 24.03
C LEU A 650 -23.74 -22.77 24.21
N CYS A 651 -24.33 -21.95 23.33
CA CYS A 651 -25.78 -21.75 23.29
C CYS A 651 -26.31 -21.49 21.89
N SER A 652 -27.54 -21.91 21.64
CA SER A 652 -28.27 -21.65 20.40
C SER A 652 -28.83 -20.23 20.37
N ARG A 653 -28.67 -19.54 19.23
CA ARG A 653 -29.15 -18.17 18.99
C ARG A 653 -29.98 -18.13 17.71
N TYR A 654 -31.25 -17.75 17.82
CA TYR A 654 -32.20 -17.78 16.71
C TYR A 654 -32.33 -16.46 15.95
N HIS A 655 -31.63 -15.42 16.42
CA HIS A 655 -31.56 -14.08 15.80
C HIS A 655 -30.15 -13.50 16.00
N THR A 656 -29.30 -13.57 14.97
CA THR A 656 -27.89 -13.16 15.10
C THR A 656 -27.41 -12.15 14.06
N ALA A 657 -28.31 -11.66 13.20
CA ALA A 657 -27.95 -10.68 12.18
C ALA A 657 -27.39 -9.38 12.80
N ALA A 658 -28.08 -8.83 13.81
CA ALA A 658 -27.64 -7.64 14.55
C ALA A 658 -26.48 -7.93 15.53
N ASP A 659 -26.28 -9.19 15.89
CA ASP A 659 -25.20 -9.63 16.79
C ASP A 659 -23.87 -9.82 16.04
N THR A 660 -23.84 -9.68 14.71
CA THR A 660 -22.62 -9.81 13.89
C THR A 660 -21.72 -8.59 14.01
N ALA A 661 -20.44 -8.76 14.35
CA ALA A 661 -19.45 -7.69 14.27
C ALA A 661 -19.01 -7.44 12.81
N ILE A 662 -18.62 -6.20 12.52
CA ILE A 662 -17.99 -5.83 11.24
C ILE A 662 -16.53 -6.31 11.26
N ALA A 663 -16.33 -7.59 10.95
CA ALA A 663 -15.04 -8.28 11.02
C ALA A 663 -14.93 -9.37 9.93
N PRO A 664 -13.71 -9.87 9.61
CA PRO A 664 -13.56 -10.97 8.67
C PRO A 664 -14.27 -12.22 9.18
N VAL A 665 -14.91 -12.96 8.27
CA VAL A 665 -15.46 -14.29 8.57
C VAL A 665 -14.44 -15.37 8.27
N GLN A 666 -14.46 -16.46 9.02
CA GLN A 666 -13.71 -17.68 8.69
C GLN A 666 -14.69 -18.71 8.13
N VAL A 667 -14.35 -19.36 7.03
CA VAL A 667 -15.24 -20.32 6.38
C VAL A 667 -14.53 -21.66 6.22
N VAL A 668 -15.14 -22.72 6.73
CA VAL A 668 -14.59 -24.07 6.70
C VAL A 668 -15.55 -25.00 5.97
N SER A 669 -15.05 -25.76 5.00
CA SER A 669 -15.79 -26.86 4.36
C SER A 669 -15.52 -28.15 5.12
N GLY A 670 -16.56 -28.81 5.62
CA GLY A 670 -16.45 -30.07 6.36
C GLY A 670 -17.80 -30.74 6.51
N PHE A 671 -17.84 -32.06 6.70
CA PHE A 671 -19.09 -32.82 6.91
C PHE A 671 -20.19 -32.60 5.84
N GLY A 672 -19.84 -32.19 4.62
CA GLY A 672 -20.81 -31.84 3.57
C GLY A 672 -21.51 -30.49 3.78
N PHE A 673 -21.00 -29.63 4.66
CA PHE A 673 -21.53 -28.30 4.93
C PHE A 673 -20.44 -27.23 4.82
N LEU A 674 -20.88 -25.99 4.60
CA LEU A 674 -20.08 -24.79 4.81
C LEU A 674 -20.38 -24.21 6.19
N TYR A 675 -19.34 -24.09 7.01
CA TYR A 675 -19.39 -23.48 8.33
C TYR A 675 -18.91 -22.04 8.23
N VAL A 676 -19.78 -21.08 8.49
CA VAL A 676 -19.45 -19.65 8.46
C VAL A 676 -19.29 -19.18 9.90
N PHE A 677 -18.04 -18.96 10.32
CA PHE A 677 -17.71 -18.42 11.63
C PHE A 677 -17.63 -16.90 11.58
N ARG A 678 -18.32 -16.25 12.52
CA ARG A 678 -18.46 -14.79 12.61
C ARG A 678 -18.11 -14.33 14.03
N GLN A 679 -17.44 -13.19 14.15
CA GLN A 679 -17.29 -12.54 15.45
C GLN A 679 -18.63 -11.92 15.87
N SER A 680 -19.03 -12.07 17.13
CA SER A 680 -20.18 -11.37 17.69
C SER A 680 -19.83 -9.95 18.16
N THR A 681 -20.82 -9.07 18.28
CA THR A 681 -20.65 -7.72 18.85
C THR A 681 -20.18 -7.74 20.32
N ALA A 682 -20.40 -8.86 21.03
CA ALA A 682 -19.94 -9.10 22.39
C ALA A 682 -18.51 -9.69 22.47
N GLY A 683 -17.86 -9.97 21.33
CA GLY A 683 -16.50 -10.54 21.28
C GLY A 683 -16.44 -12.07 21.49
N THR A 684 -17.54 -12.77 21.23
CA THR A 684 -17.62 -14.25 21.15
C THR A 684 -17.59 -14.71 19.68
N LEU A 685 -17.61 -16.03 19.42
CA LEU A 685 -17.77 -16.57 18.06
C LEU A 685 -19.18 -17.14 17.83
N LEU A 686 -19.74 -16.83 16.68
CA LEU A 686 -20.98 -17.39 16.14
C LEU A 686 -20.62 -18.33 14.99
N VAL A 687 -21.33 -19.43 14.83
CA VAL A 687 -21.22 -20.29 13.64
C VAL A 687 -22.58 -20.68 13.10
N ASP A 688 -22.68 -20.68 11.78
CA ASP A 688 -23.86 -21.08 11.01
C ASP A 688 -23.44 -22.12 9.96
N ARG A 689 -24.34 -23.06 9.67
CA ARG A 689 -24.11 -24.10 8.66
C ARG A 689 -24.99 -23.89 7.44
N PHE A 690 -24.37 -24.02 6.28
CA PHE A 690 -25.03 -23.87 4.99
C PHE A 690 -24.79 -25.10 4.11
N VAL A 691 -25.80 -25.41 3.30
CA VAL A 691 -25.70 -26.31 2.16
C VAL A 691 -25.59 -25.43 0.91
N LEU A 692 -24.67 -25.76 0.01
CA LEU A 692 -24.60 -25.13 -1.30
C LEU A 692 -25.56 -25.86 -2.25
N ASP A 693 -26.62 -25.19 -2.69
CA ASP A 693 -27.50 -25.74 -3.71
C ASP A 693 -26.73 -25.82 -5.05
N GLY A 694 -26.46 -27.06 -5.49
CA GLY A 694 -25.73 -27.34 -6.71
C GLY A 694 -26.36 -26.76 -7.98
N MET A 695 -27.68 -26.56 -7.99
CA MET A 695 -28.43 -26.06 -9.15
C MET A 695 -28.49 -24.53 -9.21
N THR A 696 -28.65 -23.88 -8.06
CA THR A 696 -28.85 -22.41 -8.00
C THR A 696 -27.61 -21.64 -7.52
N ASN A 697 -26.57 -22.35 -7.08
CA ASN A 697 -25.39 -21.81 -6.41
C ASN A 697 -25.73 -20.93 -5.19
N GLN A 698 -26.87 -21.21 -4.55
CA GLN A 698 -27.33 -20.51 -3.36
C GLN A 698 -26.90 -21.23 -2.09
N LEU A 699 -26.41 -20.48 -1.11
CA LEU A 699 -26.21 -21.00 0.25
C LEU A 699 -27.54 -20.98 1.00
N VAL A 700 -28.01 -22.17 1.38
CA VAL A 700 -29.25 -22.36 2.13
C VAL A 700 -28.89 -22.76 3.57
N PRO A 701 -29.44 -22.09 4.60
CA PRO A 701 -29.22 -22.49 5.99
C PRO A 701 -29.63 -23.95 6.21
N LYS A 702 -28.87 -24.67 7.02
CA LYS A 702 -29.17 -26.06 7.34
C LYS A 702 -30.55 -26.17 7.99
N VAL A 703 -31.39 -27.07 7.47
CA VAL A 703 -32.71 -27.39 8.01
C VAL A 703 -32.57 -28.38 9.17
N GLU A 704 -33.40 -28.25 10.20
CA GLU A 704 -33.50 -29.19 11.32
C GLU A 704 -34.92 -29.74 11.50
N VAL A 705 -35.04 -30.80 12.30
CA VAL A 705 -36.33 -31.45 12.58
C VAL A 705 -36.87 -30.97 13.92
N ARG A 706 -38.12 -30.49 13.93
CA ARG A 706 -38.85 -30.07 15.14
C ARG A 706 -40.26 -30.65 15.16
N PHE A 707 -40.91 -30.60 16.31
CA PHE A 707 -42.34 -30.89 16.42
C PHE A 707 -43.14 -29.81 15.68
N LYS A 708 -43.96 -30.24 14.71
CA LYS A 708 -44.60 -29.39 13.70
C LYS A 708 -45.51 -28.32 14.29
N ARG A 709 -46.28 -28.66 15.32
CA ARG A 709 -47.28 -27.78 15.96
C ARG A 709 -46.67 -26.94 17.07
N SER A 710 -45.88 -27.54 17.97
CA SER A 710 -45.22 -26.78 19.04
C SER A 710 -44.08 -25.91 18.52
N ARG A 711 -43.50 -26.27 17.36
CA ARG A 711 -42.27 -25.70 16.78
C ARG A 711 -41.04 -25.89 17.67
N LYS A 712 -41.12 -26.78 18.66
CA LYS A 712 -40.04 -27.09 19.61
C LYS A 712 -39.31 -28.36 19.20
N ARG A 713 -38.03 -28.46 19.52
CA ARG A 713 -37.16 -29.58 19.18
C ARG A 713 -37.29 -30.75 20.15
N HIS A 714 -37.58 -30.48 21.43
CA HIS A 714 -37.53 -31.50 22.49
C HIS A 714 -38.86 -31.70 23.23
N GLU A 715 -39.85 -30.83 23.03
CA GLU A 715 -41.13 -30.89 23.73
C GLU A 715 -42.31 -30.83 22.75
N PRO A 716 -43.05 -31.95 22.55
CA PRO A 716 -44.25 -31.94 21.73
C PRO A 716 -45.39 -31.19 22.43
N LEU A 717 -46.32 -30.64 21.66
CA LEU A 717 -47.59 -30.14 22.19
C LEU A 717 -48.46 -31.34 22.63
N LEU A 718 -48.82 -31.38 23.91
CA LEU A 718 -49.68 -32.46 24.43
C LEU A 718 -51.10 -32.36 23.85
N PRO A 719 -51.77 -33.49 23.57
CA PRO A 719 -53.17 -33.49 23.17
C PRO A 719 -54.05 -32.91 24.28
N THR A 720 -55.01 -32.06 23.93
CA THR A 720 -56.00 -31.57 24.90
C THR A 720 -57.00 -32.69 25.18
N SER A 721 -57.18 -33.04 26.46
CA SER A 721 -58.10 -34.11 26.86
C SER A 721 -59.54 -33.77 26.45
N GLY A 722 -60.14 -34.57 25.55
CA GLY A 722 -61.57 -34.51 25.22
C GLY A 722 -61.94 -34.20 23.76
N ALA A 723 -60.99 -33.95 22.87
CA ALA A 723 -61.27 -33.77 21.44
C ALA A 723 -61.21 -35.10 20.67
N ALA A 724 -62.21 -35.37 19.84
CA ALA A 724 -62.37 -36.60 19.05
C ALA A 724 -61.33 -36.80 17.93
N ASP A 725 -60.47 -35.79 17.70
CA ASP A 725 -59.41 -35.81 16.69
C ASP A 725 -58.07 -35.53 17.38
N GLN A 726 -57.41 -36.59 17.85
CA GLN A 726 -56.10 -36.49 18.51
C GLN A 726 -55.03 -36.19 17.46
N THR A 727 -54.88 -34.91 17.12
CA THR A 727 -53.76 -34.45 16.29
C THR A 727 -52.48 -34.58 17.10
N PHE A 728 -51.69 -35.63 16.84
CA PHE A 728 -50.36 -35.77 17.41
C PHE A 728 -49.42 -34.71 16.85
N ASP A 729 -48.56 -34.17 17.70
CA ASP A 729 -47.49 -33.28 17.26
C ASP A 729 -46.35 -34.13 16.69
N SER A 730 -46.29 -34.27 15.36
CA SER A 730 -45.28 -35.08 14.68
C SER A 730 -44.01 -34.27 14.39
N LEU A 731 -42.89 -34.98 14.28
CA LEU A 731 -41.63 -34.39 13.85
C LEU A 731 -41.66 -34.13 12.34
N ASP A 732 -41.24 -32.94 11.93
CA ASP A 732 -41.20 -32.50 10.54
C ASP A 732 -40.06 -31.46 10.36
N PHE A 733 -39.65 -31.21 9.11
CA PHE A 733 -38.67 -30.19 8.76
C PHE A 733 -39.30 -28.80 8.54
N SER A 734 -40.63 -28.71 8.60
CA SER A 734 -41.40 -27.49 8.44
C SER A 734 -42.59 -27.42 9.40
N ASP A 735 -43.07 -26.21 9.67
CA ASP A 735 -44.24 -26.00 10.52
C ASP A 735 -45.57 -26.34 9.80
N THR A 736 -46.70 -26.13 10.49
CA THR A 736 -48.04 -26.35 9.90
C THR A 736 -48.37 -25.43 8.72
N ALA A 737 -47.63 -24.33 8.52
CA ALA A 737 -47.76 -23.42 7.38
C ALA A 737 -46.76 -23.74 6.25
N GLY A 738 -45.93 -24.78 6.40
CA GLY A 738 -44.91 -25.18 5.43
C GLY A 738 -43.61 -24.36 5.49
N VAL A 739 -43.41 -23.53 6.52
CA VAL A 739 -42.16 -22.78 6.69
C VAL A 739 -41.07 -23.70 7.27
N PRO A 740 -39.89 -23.83 6.62
CA PRO A 740 -38.82 -24.69 7.12
C PRO A 740 -38.29 -24.27 8.51
N PHE A 741 -37.91 -25.26 9.32
CA PHE A 741 -37.15 -25.05 10.56
C PHE A 741 -35.66 -25.02 10.24
N TYR A 742 -35.01 -23.89 10.49
CA TYR A 742 -33.58 -23.75 10.26
C TYR A 742 -32.83 -23.97 11.57
N GLU A 743 -31.67 -24.58 11.49
CA GLU A 743 -30.76 -24.71 12.62
C GLU A 743 -30.34 -23.32 13.10
N PRO A 744 -30.42 -23.04 14.41
CA PRO A 744 -29.98 -21.75 14.95
C PRO A 744 -28.46 -21.56 14.83
N SER A 745 -28.01 -20.32 14.87
CA SER A 745 -26.58 -20.03 15.03
C SER A 745 -26.11 -20.59 16.36
N THR A 746 -24.97 -21.29 16.38
CA THR A 746 -24.35 -21.73 17.64
C THR A 746 -23.36 -20.65 18.11
N GLU A 747 -23.55 -20.12 19.31
CA GLU A 747 -22.62 -19.19 19.95
C GLU A 747 -21.62 -19.95 20.84
N LEU A 748 -20.32 -19.84 20.53
CA LEU A 748 -19.22 -20.43 21.28
C LEU A 748 -18.77 -19.49 22.41
N ARG A 749 -19.53 -19.43 23.50
CA ARG A 749 -19.24 -18.55 24.65
C ARG A 749 -18.00 -18.93 25.45
N LEU A 750 -17.54 -20.17 25.30
CA LEU A 750 -16.25 -20.61 25.82
C LEU A 750 -15.07 -19.86 25.18
N ILE A 751 -15.25 -19.28 23.99
CA ILE A 751 -14.31 -18.39 23.31
C ILE A 751 -14.80 -16.96 23.47
N ALA A 752 -13.99 -16.11 24.10
CA ALA A 752 -14.33 -14.72 24.38
C ALA A 752 -13.11 -13.81 24.14
N GLY A 753 -13.35 -12.49 24.08
CA GLY A 753 -12.29 -11.51 23.85
C GLY A 753 -11.78 -11.49 22.41
N VAL A 754 -12.58 -11.96 21.44
CA VAL A 754 -12.26 -11.84 20.01
C VAL A 754 -12.40 -10.38 19.60
N HIS A 755 -11.34 -9.80 19.05
CA HIS A 755 -11.33 -8.43 18.56
C HIS A 755 -10.86 -8.38 17.10
N ASP A 756 -11.42 -7.45 16.32
CA ASP A 756 -11.04 -7.17 14.93
C ASP A 756 -11.02 -8.39 13.99
N GLY A 757 -11.78 -9.44 14.31
CA GLY A 757 -11.83 -10.74 13.64
C GLY A 757 -10.50 -11.48 13.58
N LEU A 758 -9.63 -11.26 14.57
CA LEU A 758 -8.35 -11.95 14.69
C LEU A 758 -8.54 -13.35 15.28
N PHE A 759 -9.16 -14.22 14.49
CA PHE A 759 -9.28 -15.64 14.78
C PHE A 759 -9.11 -16.47 13.50
N ALA A 760 -8.64 -17.71 13.65
CA ALA A 760 -8.56 -18.69 12.58
C ALA A 760 -9.15 -20.02 13.05
N VAL A 761 -9.75 -20.77 12.12
CA VAL A 761 -10.43 -22.04 12.42
C VAL A 761 -9.91 -23.13 11.49
N VAL A 762 -9.53 -24.27 12.06
CA VAL A 762 -9.07 -25.44 11.30
C VAL A 762 -9.80 -26.68 11.79
N LEU A 763 -10.16 -27.57 10.86
CA LEU A 763 -10.81 -28.84 11.13
C LEU A 763 -9.87 -30.00 10.77
N LEU A 764 -9.56 -30.84 11.76
CA LEU A 764 -8.61 -31.94 11.63
C LEU A 764 -9.31 -33.30 11.70
N PRO A 765 -8.91 -34.28 10.87
CA PRO A 765 -9.45 -35.63 10.96
C PRO A 765 -8.98 -36.29 12.26
N THR A 766 -9.79 -37.21 12.77
CA THR A 766 -9.36 -38.15 13.82
C THR A 766 -9.34 -39.57 13.27
N ARG A 767 -8.87 -40.53 14.08
CA ARG A 767 -8.93 -41.96 13.79
C ARG A 767 -10.37 -42.47 13.65
N ASP A 768 -11.31 -41.78 14.32
CA ASP A 768 -12.72 -42.08 14.23
C ASP A 768 -13.24 -41.37 12.98
N VAL A 769 -13.60 -42.13 11.95
CA VAL A 769 -13.97 -41.59 10.62
C VAL A 769 -15.12 -40.59 10.70
N ASP A 770 -16.02 -40.79 11.66
CA ASP A 770 -17.21 -39.95 11.87
C ASP A 770 -16.95 -38.74 12.79
N ARG A 771 -15.74 -38.60 13.34
CA ARG A 771 -15.38 -37.49 14.22
C ARG A 771 -14.14 -36.75 13.72
N GLN A 772 -14.24 -35.43 13.74
CA GLN A 772 -13.13 -34.53 13.45
C GLN A 772 -12.93 -33.61 14.66
N ARG A 773 -11.84 -32.87 14.69
CA ARG A 773 -11.51 -31.97 15.80
C ARG A 773 -11.35 -30.55 15.30
N TRP A 774 -12.13 -29.65 15.88
CA TRP A 774 -12.07 -28.22 15.65
C TRP A 774 -10.91 -27.63 16.44
N HIS A 775 -10.16 -26.74 15.80
CA HIS A 775 -9.13 -25.91 16.44
C HIS A 775 -9.41 -24.45 16.13
N PHE A 776 -9.52 -23.66 17.19
CA PHE A 776 -9.73 -22.23 17.16
C PHE A 776 -8.47 -21.54 17.65
N PHE A 777 -7.87 -20.71 16.80
CA PHE A 777 -6.77 -19.84 17.17
C PHE A 777 -7.36 -18.44 17.35
N VAL A 778 -7.26 -17.88 18.54
CA VAL A 778 -7.94 -16.64 18.91
C VAL A 778 -6.94 -15.67 19.51
N HIS A 779 -6.88 -14.47 18.94
CA HIS A 779 -6.09 -13.38 19.50
C HIS A 779 -7.00 -12.39 20.22
N GLY A 780 -6.73 -12.17 21.50
CA GLY A 780 -7.37 -11.14 22.31
C GLY A 780 -6.58 -9.84 22.33
N ALA A 781 -5.64 -9.72 23.27
CA ALA A 781 -4.74 -8.57 23.41
C ALA A 781 -3.31 -9.02 23.76
N GLY A 782 -2.30 -8.27 23.28
CA GLY A 782 -0.88 -8.51 23.60
C GLY A 782 -0.15 -9.39 22.58
N SER A 783 0.70 -10.31 23.05
CA SER A 783 1.48 -11.26 22.21
C SER A 783 0.93 -12.68 22.21
N LYS A 784 -0.21 -12.93 22.86
CA LYS A 784 -0.72 -14.28 23.12
C LYS A 784 -1.82 -14.68 22.14
N VAL A 785 -1.81 -15.94 21.72
CA VAL A 785 -2.86 -16.59 20.94
C VAL A 785 -3.40 -17.76 21.76
N GLU A 786 -4.69 -17.71 22.10
CA GLU A 786 -5.38 -18.83 22.72
C GLU A 786 -5.74 -19.85 21.64
N VAL A 787 -5.40 -21.10 21.88
CA VAL A 787 -5.77 -22.25 21.07
C VAL A 787 -6.81 -23.03 21.84
N VAL A 788 -8.01 -23.11 21.30
CA VAL A 788 -9.10 -23.90 21.86
C VAL A 788 -9.43 -25.03 20.91
N SER A 789 -9.33 -26.26 21.38
CA SER A 789 -9.65 -27.46 20.61
C SER A 789 -10.90 -28.13 21.14
N ILE A 790 -11.82 -28.49 20.24
CA ILE A 790 -13.10 -29.12 20.59
C ILE A 790 -13.36 -30.27 19.62
N LEU A 791 -13.69 -31.45 20.14
CA LEU A 791 -14.10 -32.56 19.30
C LEU A 791 -15.45 -32.29 18.62
N SER A 792 -15.65 -32.78 17.41
CA SER A 792 -16.94 -32.67 16.74
C SER A 792 -17.96 -33.65 17.33
N SER A 793 -19.22 -33.23 17.37
CA SER A 793 -20.34 -34.17 17.54
C SER A 793 -20.51 -35.06 16.30
N GLU A 794 -21.32 -36.12 16.41
CA GLU A 794 -21.73 -36.95 15.26
C GLU A 794 -22.46 -36.15 14.17
N THR A 795 -23.08 -35.04 14.55
CA THR A 795 -23.73 -34.12 13.62
C THR A 795 -22.76 -33.12 13.01
N GLY A 796 -21.46 -33.16 13.35
CA GLY A 796 -20.42 -32.27 12.85
C GLY A 796 -20.35 -30.89 13.51
N LEU A 797 -21.05 -30.64 14.62
CA LEU A 797 -20.93 -29.41 15.43
C LEU A 797 -19.84 -29.60 16.50
N PHE A 798 -20.12 -29.27 17.77
CA PHE A 798 -19.17 -29.31 18.88
C PHE A 798 -19.67 -30.25 19.97
N ASP A 799 -18.76 -31.07 20.52
CA ASP A 799 -19.02 -31.98 21.63
C ASP A 799 -18.06 -31.65 22.80
N PRO A 800 -18.37 -30.60 23.60
CA PRO A 800 -17.49 -30.15 24.69
C PRO A 800 -17.55 -31.02 25.95
N GLN A 801 -18.30 -32.14 25.94
CA GLN A 801 -18.56 -32.97 27.12
C GLN A 801 -17.90 -34.37 27.06
N GLN A 802 -17.31 -34.77 25.93
CA GLN A 802 -16.76 -36.11 25.77
C GLN A 802 -15.33 -36.26 26.33
N ARG A 803 -15.09 -37.31 27.14
CA ARG A 803 -13.81 -37.57 27.84
C ARG A 803 -12.70 -38.12 26.93
N THR A 804 -11.50 -37.55 27.00
CA THR A 804 -10.23 -38.29 26.91
C THR A 804 -9.69 -38.45 28.34
N SER A 805 -9.26 -39.65 28.72
CA SER A 805 -8.79 -39.94 30.08
C SER A 805 -7.48 -39.19 30.39
N SER A 806 -7.49 -38.28 31.37
CA SER A 806 -6.27 -37.78 32.02
C SER A 806 -6.51 -37.56 33.52
N ALA A 807 -5.43 -37.63 34.30
CA ALA A 807 -5.42 -38.07 35.69
C ALA A 807 -5.43 -36.96 36.77
N ASP A 808 -5.73 -35.70 36.45
CA ASP A 808 -5.56 -34.58 37.42
C ASP A 808 -6.77 -33.64 37.57
N GLY A 809 -7.93 -33.98 37.00
CA GLY A 809 -9.22 -33.60 37.59
C GLY A 809 -9.59 -32.11 37.68
N SER A 810 -9.10 -31.23 36.79
CA SER A 810 -9.71 -29.89 36.63
C SER A 810 -9.58 -29.31 35.22
N LEU A 811 -10.57 -29.62 34.37
CA LEU A 811 -11.16 -28.83 33.26
C LEU A 811 -12.29 -29.66 32.63
N LEU A 812 -13.25 -29.01 31.96
CA LEU A 812 -14.39 -29.69 31.31
C LEU A 812 -13.91 -30.76 30.30
N PRO A 813 -14.40 -32.01 30.39
CA PRO A 813 -13.93 -33.13 29.55
C PRO A 813 -14.30 -32.92 28.07
N GLY A 814 -13.31 -32.77 27.18
CA GLY A 814 -13.52 -32.70 25.72
C GLY A 814 -13.04 -31.40 25.05
N VAL A 815 -12.71 -30.39 25.86
CA VAL A 815 -12.11 -29.13 25.40
C VAL A 815 -10.66 -29.07 25.85
N GLU A 816 -9.73 -28.86 24.93
CA GLU A 816 -8.34 -28.57 25.25
C GLU A 816 -8.08 -27.07 25.06
N ARG A 817 -7.43 -26.44 26.04
CA ARG A 817 -6.99 -25.05 25.93
C ARG A 817 -5.49 -24.98 26.06
N THR A 818 -4.85 -24.22 25.19
CA THR A 818 -3.42 -23.94 25.23
C THR A 818 -3.21 -22.49 24.85
N VAL A 819 -2.17 -21.86 25.40
CA VAL A 819 -1.82 -20.48 25.04
C VAL A 819 -0.45 -20.49 24.39
N ILE A 820 -0.37 -19.91 23.20
CA ILE A 820 0.88 -19.66 22.50
C ILE A 820 1.28 -18.22 22.80
N ASP A 821 2.43 -18.02 23.45
CA ASP A 821 3.03 -16.69 23.56
C ASP A 821 3.98 -16.46 22.39
N LEU A 822 3.63 -15.53 21.52
CA LEU A 822 4.45 -15.15 20.37
C LEU A 822 5.60 -14.19 20.77
N GLY A 823 5.63 -13.73 22.03
CA GLY A 823 6.76 -13.07 22.69
C GLY A 823 7.44 -11.95 21.88
N ALA A 824 8.77 -11.92 21.96
CA ALA A 824 9.65 -10.95 21.30
C ALA A 824 9.64 -11.01 19.75
N ALA A 825 8.97 -11.99 19.14
CA ALA A 825 8.93 -12.16 17.68
C ALA A 825 7.98 -11.18 16.98
N LEU A 826 7.01 -10.59 17.70
CA LEU A 826 6.05 -9.64 17.14
C LEU A 826 6.42 -8.17 17.34
N GLN A 827 7.13 -7.82 18.44
CA GLN A 827 7.38 -6.44 18.90
C GLN A 827 6.23 -5.46 18.57
N GLY A 828 5.00 -5.82 18.94
CA GLY A 828 3.78 -5.06 18.62
C GLY A 828 2.50 -5.94 18.63
N PRO A 829 1.31 -5.36 18.48
CA PRO A 829 0.05 -6.10 18.44
C PRO A 829 -0.08 -6.95 17.16
N VAL A 830 -0.76 -8.10 17.25
CA VAL A 830 -1.08 -8.95 16.09
C VAL A 830 -2.04 -8.21 15.17
N ARG A 831 -1.69 -8.10 13.88
CA ARG A 831 -2.46 -7.41 12.84
C ARG A 831 -3.25 -8.36 11.94
N SER A 832 -2.83 -9.62 11.84
CA SER A 832 -3.52 -10.68 11.10
C SER A 832 -3.22 -12.04 11.71
N LEU A 833 -4.19 -12.95 11.67
CA LEU A 833 -4.08 -14.32 12.13
C LEU A 833 -4.70 -15.25 11.09
N CYS A 834 -3.96 -16.25 10.64
CA CYS A 834 -4.43 -17.24 9.66
C CYS A 834 -3.90 -18.62 10.04
N ALA A 835 -4.70 -19.66 9.84
CA ALA A 835 -4.28 -21.04 10.03
C ALA A 835 -4.76 -21.91 8.87
N VAL A 836 -3.93 -22.85 8.42
CA VAL A 836 -4.25 -23.75 7.32
C VAL A 836 -3.80 -25.18 7.64
N ARG A 837 -4.63 -26.15 7.30
CA ARG A 837 -4.28 -27.57 7.33
C ARG A 837 -3.62 -27.97 6.03
N TYR A 838 -2.57 -28.80 6.10
CA TYR A 838 -1.97 -29.45 4.95
C TYR A 838 -1.57 -30.89 5.26
N ASP A 839 -1.47 -31.73 4.23
CA ASP A 839 -1.17 -33.15 4.35
C ASP A 839 0.20 -33.43 3.68
N LEU A 840 1.15 -34.02 4.41
CA LEU A 840 2.42 -34.51 3.85
C LEU A 840 2.18 -35.80 3.06
N GLN A 841 2.82 -35.94 1.90
CA GLN A 841 2.67 -37.12 1.04
C GLN A 841 4.03 -37.69 0.60
N GLU A 842 4.09 -39.00 0.37
CA GLU A 842 5.25 -39.69 -0.19
C GLU A 842 4.83 -40.58 -1.34
N GLU A 843 5.67 -40.65 -2.38
CA GLU A 843 5.44 -41.56 -3.50
C GLU A 843 5.79 -42.99 -3.09
N GLN A 844 4.81 -43.89 -3.14
CA GLN A 844 4.99 -45.31 -2.88
C GLN A 844 4.53 -46.15 -4.07
N ALA A 845 5.30 -47.19 -4.39
CA ALA A 845 4.91 -48.16 -5.40
C ALA A 845 3.82 -49.10 -4.83
N THR A 846 2.72 -49.25 -5.55
CA THR A 846 1.70 -50.25 -5.27
C THR A 846 2.20 -51.64 -5.62
N ALA A 847 1.51 -52.68 -5.14
CA ALA A 847 1.78 -54.06 -5.52
C ALA A 847 1.70 -54.33 -7.04
N SER A 848 1.04 -53.46 -7.81
CA SER A 848 0.96 -53.52 -9.27
C SER A 848 2.07 -52.74 -9.99
N GLY A 849 3.00 -52.12 -9.24
CA GLY A 849 4.09 -51.31 -9.79
C GLY A 849 3.70 -49.88 -10.18
N ALA A 850 2.44 -49.49 -10.01
CA ALA A 850 2.00 -48.10 -10.19
C ALA A 850 2.47 -47.27 -8.99
N ARG A 851 2.92 -46.04 -9.22
CA ARG A 851 3.30 -45.13 -8.14
C ARG A 851 2.09 -44.33 -7.69
N MET A 852 1.82 -44.31 -6.38
CA MET A 852 0.75 -43.54 -5.76
C MET A 852 1.30 -42.64 -4.65
N LEU A 853 0.74 -41.44 -4.51
CA LEU A 853 1.04 -40.55 -3.38
C LEU A 853 0.26 -41.02 -2.15
N LEU A 854 0.98 -41.46 -1.12
CA LEU A 854 0.41 -41.85 0.16
C LEU A 854 0.60 -40.71 1.17
N ARG A 855 -0.47 -40.33 1.88
CA ARG A 855 -0.38 -39.36 2.96
C ARG A 855 0.40 -39.94 4.15
N THR A 856 1.46 -39.25 4.57
CA THR A 856 2.32 -39.65 5.69
C THR A 856 2.00 -38.91 6.98
N ALA A 857 1.62 -37.63 6.92
CA ALA A 857 1.24 -36.85 8.08
C ALA A 857 0.18 -35.78 7.76
N VAL A 858 -0.54 -35.33 8.78
CA VAL A 858 -1.40 -34.14 8.71
C VAL A 858 -0.79 -33.06 9.60
N ARG A 859 -0.77 -31.82 9.13
CA ARG A 859 -0.16 -30.68 9.83
C ARG A 859 -1.01 -29.43 9.75
N VAL A 860 -0.75 -28.51 10.67
CA VAL A 860 -1.37 -27.17 10.71
C VAL A 860 -0.29 -26.10 10.73
N MET A 861 -0.38 -25.14 9.81
CA MET A 861 0.43 -23.93 9.84
C MET A 861 -0.39 -22.77 10.40
N LEU A 862 0.13 -22.10 11.44
CA LEU A 862 -0.42 -20.87 12.01
C LEU A 862 0.51 -19.71 11.67
N VAL A 863 -0.04 -18.65 11.10
CA VAL A 863 0.67 -17.41 10.76
C VAL A 863 0.03 -16.27 11.55
N ALA A 864 0.85 -15.52 12.28
CA ALA A 864 0.44 -14.28 12.92
C ALA A 864 1.33 -13.14 12.41
N ALA A 865 0.76 -12.13 11.76
CA ALA A 865 1.52 -10.98 11.26
C ALA A 865 1.45 -9.82 12.26
N GLY A 866 2.60 -9.29 12.66
CA GLY A 866 2.75 -8.07 13.47
C GLY A 866 3.39 -6.92 12.68
N SER A 867 3.65 -5.79 13.34
CA SER A 867 4.26 -4.60 12.72
C SER A 867 5.74 -4.77 12.38
N GLN A 868 6.46 -5.66 13.06
CA GLN A 868 7.92 -5.84 12.95
C GLN A 868 8.33 -7.29 12.63
N GLY A 869 7.37 -8.21 12.45
CA GLY A 869 7.64 -9.63 12.21
C GLY A 869 6.39 -10.44 11.88
N THR A 870 6.57 -11.65 11.36
CA THR A 870 5.48 -12.59 11.02
C THR A 870 5.85 -14.00 11.49
N PRO A 871 5.64 -14.33 12.78
CA PRO A 871 5.82 -15.69 13.26
C PRO A 871 4.94 -16.68 12.48
N VAL A 872 5.58 -17.79 12.08
CA VAL A 872 4.95 -18.94 11.44
C VAL A 872 5.24 -20.17 12.30
N LEU A 873 4.20 -20.86 12.73
CA LEU A 873 4.27 -22.06 13.58
C LEU A 873 3.66 -23.23 12.83
N SER A 874 4.33 -24.39 12.85
CA SER A 874 3.82 -25.61 12.23
C SER A 874 3.62 -26.69 13.31
N PHE A 875 2.43 -27.26 13.37
CA PHE A 875 2.03 -28.28 14.33
C PHE A 875 1.80 -29.61 13.62
N ALA A 876 2.29 -30.70 14.20
CA ALA A 876 1.88 -32.04 13.80
C ALA A 876 0.50 -32.34 14.40
N ALA A 877 -0.39 -32.95 13.61
CA ALA A 877 -1.66 -33.45 14.10
C ALA A 877 -1.52 -34.93 14.53
N ALA A 878 -1.93 -35.23 15.75
CA ALA A 878 -2.01 -36.59 16.26
C ALA A 878 -3.22 -37.35 15.68
N THR A 879 -3.26 -38.65 15.90
CA THR A 879 -4.34 -39.52 15.40
C THR A 879 -5.71 -39.20 15.99
N ASP A 880 -5.78 -38.54 17.14
CA ASP A 880 -7.04 -38.06 17.75
C ASP A 880 -7.36 -36.60 17.35
N GLY A 881 -6.62 -36.06 16.38
CA GLY A 881 -6.74 -34.70 15.87
C GLY A 881 -6.11 -33.63 16.76
N THR A 882 -5.50 -33.96 17.91
CA THR A 882 -4.84 -32.97 18.77
C THR A 882 -3.54 -32.44 18.14
N LEU A 883 -3.10 -31.25 18.55
CA LEU A 883 -1.87 -30.63 18.03
C LEU A 883 -0.69 -30.91 18.97
N SER A 884 0.50 -31.10 18.39
CA SER A 884 1.75 -31.22 19.16
C SER A 884 1.99 -29.99 20.05
N ARG A 885 2.26 -30.20 21.34
CA ARG A 885 2.58 -29.11 22.29
C ARG A 885 3.94 -28.46 21.97
N LEU A 886 4.01 -27.15 22.12
CA LEU A 886 5.28 -26.42 22.11
C LEU A 886 6.03 -26.70 23.42
N ALA A 887 7.34 -26.94 23.36
CA ALA A 887 8.15 -27.16 24.56
C ALA A 887 8.28 -25.86 25.36
N ASP A 888 8.19 -25.94 26.70
CA ASP A 888 8.23 -24.77 27.61
C ASP A 888 9.57 -24.00 27.57
N ALA A 889 10.63 -24.61 27.04
CA ALA A 889 11.89 -23.97 26.70
C ALA A 889 12.59 -24.74 25.56
N PRO A 890 13.16 -24.07 24.54
CA PRO A 890 13.96 -24.75 23.52
C PRO A 890 15.26 -25.27 24.15
N THR A 891 15.26 -26.53 24.59
CA THR A 891 16.39 -27.17 25.29
C THR A 891 17.57 -27.51 24.38
N SER A 892 17.51 -27.20 23.08
CA SER A 892 18.70 -27.23 22.22
C SER A 892 18.52 -26.32 20.99
N GLN A 893 19.53 -25.51 20.68
CA GLN A 893 19.70 -24.81 19.39
C GLN A 893 20.03 -25.79 18.24
N ARG A 894 19.49 -27.01 18.27
CA ARG A 894 19.78 -28.04 17.28
C ARG A 894 18.70 -27.97 16.21
N VAL A 895 19.04 -27.32 15.10
CA VAL A 895 18.26 -27.38 13.86
C VAL A 895 18.29 -28.84 13.39
N LEU A 896 17.17 -29.53 13.47
CA LEU A 896 17.00 -30.84 12.85
C LEU A 896 16.70 -30.62 11.36
N HIS A 897 17.65 -30.94 10.49
CA HIS A 897 17.41 -31.02 9.06
C HIS A 897 16.67 -32.33 8.75
N SER A 898 15.57 -32.27 8.01
CA SER A 898 15.04 -33.45 7.32
C SER A 898 15.87 -33.68 6.05
N GLU A 899 16.48 -34.85 5.92
CA GLU A 899 17.25 -35.25 4.73
C GLU A 899 16.43 -36.03 3.69
N ARG A 900 15.12 -36.23 3.93
CA ARG A 900 14.24 -36.95 3.00
C ARG A 900 13.39 -35.96 2.20
N ARG A 901 13.41 -36.10 0.87
CA ARG A 901 12.52 -35.39 -0.06
C ARG A 901 11.10 -35.94 0.13
N GLU A 902 10.36 -35.36 1.06
CA GLU A 902 8.93 -35.61 1.23
C GLU A 902 8.16 -34.71 0.23
N LEU A 903 7.19 -35.30 -0.47
CA LEU A 903 6.57 -34.76 -1.68
C LEU A 903 5.28 -34.00 -1.31
N LEU A 904 5.21 -32.73 -1.68
CA LEU A 904 3.99 -31.92 -1.65
C LEU A 904 3.77 -31.35 -3.05
N LEU A 905 2.52 -31.21 -3.49
CA LEU A 905 2.11 -30.57 -4.74
C LEU A 905 0.83 -29.75 -4.43
N PRO A 906 0.46 -28.73 -5.22
CA PRO A 906 0.94 -27.33 -5.18
C PRO A 906 0.87 -26.75 -3.75
N LEU A 907 1.95 -26.40 -3.05
CA LEU A 907 3.37 -26.16 -3.39
C LEU A 907 3.71 -24.74 -3.83
N ASP A 908 3.54 -23.78 -2.93
CA ASP A 908 4.37 -22.57 -2.88
C ASP A 908 4.78 -22.31 -1.42
N THR A 909 6.08 -22.42 -1.17
CA THR A 909 6.83 -22.03 0.04
C THR A 909 6.71 -22.86 1.35
N LEU A 910 7.88 -23.42 1.73
CA LEU A 910 8.41 -23.60 3.10
C LEU A 910 7.90 -24.75 4.00
N GLU A 911 8.79 -25.72 4.26
CA GLU A 911 8.85 -26.52 5.51
C GLU A 911 10.33 -26.78 5.85
N ASN A 912 10.88 -26.68 7.07
CA ASN A 912 10.37 -26.73 8.43
C ASN A 912 11.08 -25.67 9.29
N VAL A 913 10.32 -24.87 10.06
CA VAL A 913 10.88 -23.92 11.03
C VAL A 913 10.75 -24.49 12.43
N VAL A 914 11.88 -24.81 13.05
CA VAL A 914 12.07 -24.65 14.51
C VAL A 914 12.31 -23.17 14.73
N ALA A 915 11.68 -22.57 15.75
CA ALA A 915 11.66 -21.13 16.06
C ALA A 915 12.90 -20.37 15.53
N ALA A 916 12.76 -19.77 14.36
CA ALA A 916 13.77 -18.88 13.84
C ALA A 916 13.53 -17.52 14.49
N GLN A 917 14.35 -17.16 15.48
CA GLN A 917 14.79 -15.77 15.51
C GLN A 917 15.35 -15.49 14.12
N VAL A 918 14.73 -14.57 13.39
CA VAL A 918 15.40 -13.94 12.26
C VAL A 918 16.63 -13.28 12.87
N ASN A 919 17.79 -13.94 12.77
CA ASN A 919 19.05 -13.30 13.07
C ASN A 919 19.12 -12.11 12.10
N GLN A 920 18.94 -10.91 12.64
CA GLN A 920 19.27 -9.70 11.90
C GLN A 920 20.69 -9.87 11.34
N PRO A 921 20.95 -9.46 10.09
CA PRO A 921 22.28 -9.59 9.53
C PRO A 921 23.27 -8.89 10.45
N ILE A 922 24.38 -9.57 10.78
CA ILE A 922 25.40 -9.03 11.68
C ILE A 922 25.88 -7.72 11.06
N THR A 923 25.62 -6.60 11.71
CA THR A 923 25.92 -5.26 11.20
C THR A 923 26.56 -4.42 12.28
N GLY A 924 27.38 -3.44 11.89
CA GLY A 924 28.03 -2.52 12.80
C GLY A 924 28.39 -1.19 12.16
N ALA A 925 28.55 -0.15 12.98
CA ALA A 925 29.06 1.14 12.55
C ALA A 925 30.60 1.10 12.54
N ILE A 926 31.21 1.62 11.48
CA ILE A 926 32.66 1.68 11.32
C ILE A 926 33.19 2.85 12.13
N ALA A 927 33.84 2.55 13.26
CA ALA A 927 34.45 3.54 14.13
C ALA A 927 35.73 4.14 13.52
N ALA A 928 36.50 3.35 12.78
CA ALA A 928 37.67 3.82 12.05
C ALA A 928 38.06 2.86 10.91
N LEU A 929 38.69 3.40 9.87
CA LEU A 929 39.39 2.63 8.82
C LEU A 929 40.88 2.92 8.91
N ARG A 930 41.70 1.88 9.00
CA ARG A 930 43.15 2.01 9.21
C ARG A 930 43.92 1.08 8.28
N ARG A 931 45.20 1.37 8.10
CA ARG A 931 46.14 0.47 7.42
C ARG A 931 46.37 -0.74 8.31
N GLY A 932 45.90 -1.89 7.86
CA GLY A 932 46.05 -3.19 8.49
C GLY A 932 47.26 -3.96 7.97
N SER A 933 47.29 -5.26 8.25
CA SER A 933 48.36 -6.16 7.85
C SER A 933 48.43 -6.33 6.32
N GLY A 934 49.64 -6.44 5.77
CA GLY A 934 49.83 -6.64 4.33
C GLY A 934 49.25 -5.53 3.45
N ASP A 935 49.20 -4.31 3.96
CA ASP A 935 48.59 -3.14 3.32
C ASP A 935 47.08 -3.22 3.09
N LYS A 936 46.38 -4.12 3.80
CA LYS A 936 44.93 -4.25 3.72
C LYS A 936 44.20 -3.20 4.57
N VAL A 937 42.91 -3.02 4.30
CA VAL A 937 42.06 -2.13 5.09
C VAL A 937 41.58 -2.85 6.35
N ALA A 938 41.92 -2.30 7.51
CA ALA A 938 41.40 -2.72 8.81
C ALA A 938 40.20 -1.84 9.21
N VAL A 939 39.06 -2.49 9.45
CA VAL A 939 37.78 -1.89 9.85
C VAL A 939 37.60 -2.05 11.35
N GLN A 940 37.68 -0.95 12.10
CA GLN A 940 37.43 -0.93 13.54
C GLN A 940 35.94 -0.70 13.80
N THR A 941 35.28 -1.58 14.55
CA THR A 941 33.83 -1.59 14.74
C THR A 941 33.42 -2.55 15.86
N SER A 942 32.37 -2.19 16.61
CA SER A 942 31.74 -3.13 17.53
C SER A 942 31.01 -4.22 16.76
N GLY A 943 31.24 -5.48 17.12
CA GLY A 943 30.65 -6.65 16.43
C GLY A 943 31.59 -7.35 15.45
N ALA A 944 32.84 -6.90 15.30
CA ALA A 944 33.86 -7.58 14.50
C ALA A 944 34.19 -8.99 15.02
N ASP A 945 34.05 -9.22 16.33
CA ASP A 945 34.17 -10.51 17.02
C ASP A 945 33.18 -11.58 16.52
N LYS A 946 32.08 -11.14 15.89
CA LYS A 946 31.03 -12.03 15.33
C LYS A 946 31.30 -12.45 13.88
N LEU A 947 32.38 -11.93 13.26
CA LEU A 947 32.81 -12.31 11.91
C LEU A 947 33.87 -13.42 11.96
N LYS A 948 33.91 -14.22 10.90
CA LYS A 948 34.95 -15.24 10.67
C LYS A 948 35.73 -14.90 9.41
N ILE A 949 36.99 -15.31 9.36
CA ILE A 949 37.80 -15.26 8.14
C ILE A 949 37.05 -16.00 7.02
N GLY A 950 36.90 -15.35 5.86
CA GLY A 950 36.14 -15.84 4.71
C GLY A 950 34.68 -15.40 4.65
N ASP A 951 34.15 -14.74 5.68
CA ASP A 951 32.82 -14.11 5.60
C ASP A 951 32.82 -12.97 4.55
N SER A 952 31.73 -12.83 3.82
CA SER A 952 31.53 -11.66 2.95
C SER A 952 30.83 -10.56 3.75
N VAL A 953 31.37 -9.35 3.67
CA VAL A 953 30.81 -8.16 4.30
C VAL A 953 30.59 -7.08 3.25
N GLU A 954 29.50 -6.36 3.36
CA GLU A 954 29.19 -5.22 2.51
C GLU A 954 29.41 -3.94 3.31
N ILE A 955 30.31 -3.09 2.83
CA ILE A 955 30.62 -1.80 3.41
C ILE A 955 29.90 -0.71 2.62
N ARG A 956 29.25 0.21 3.32
CA ARG A 956 28.49 1.33 2.75
C ARG A 956 28.77 2.61 3.53
N GLY A 957 28.70 3.74 2.84
CA GLY A 957 28.90 5.06 3.46
C GLY A 957 30.36 5.44 3.75
N THR A 958 31.31 4.69 3.18
CA THR A 958 32.74 5.07 3.12
C THR A 958 33.03 5.75 1.77
N ARG A 959 34.14 6.46 1.62
CA ARG A 959 34.45 7.16 0.36
C ARG A 959 35.12 6.24 -0.67
N ASN A 960 36.05 5.40 -0.21
CA ASN A 960 36.91 4.57 -1.08
C ASN A 960 36.65 3.07 -0.96
N TYR A 961 35.92 2.63 0.07
CA TYR A 961 35.80 1.21 0.41
C TYR A 961 34.34 0.73 0.42
N ASN A 962 33.46 1.34 -0.38
CA ASN A 962 32.10 0.84 -0.57
C ASN A 962 32.12 -0.39 -1.47
N GLY A 963 31.42 -1.44 -1.07
CA GLY A 963 31.34 -2.67 -1.84
C GLY A 963 31.34 -3.90 -0.95
N ARG A 964 31.39 -5.07 -1.60
CA ARG A 964 31.47 -6.36 -0.91
C ARG A 964 32.90 -6.84 -0.88
N PHE A 965 33.35 -7.24 0.29
CA PHE A 965 34.70 -7.71 0.52
C PHE A 965 34.69 -8.99 1.34
N LEU A 966 35.76 -9.77 1.20
CA LEU A 966 36.02 -10.93 2.05
C LEU A 966 36.82 -10.51 3.28
N VAL A 967 36.42 -11.03 4.43
CA VAL A 967 37.15 -10.85 5.70
C VAL A 967 38.41 -11.72 5.66
N LYS A 968 39.59 -11.11 5.78
CA LYS A 968 40.91 -11.78 5.77
C LYS A 968 41.46 -12.08 7.16
N ALA A 969 41.17 -11.21 8.11
CA ALA A 969 41.61 -11.34 9.49
C ALA A 969 40.55 -10.74 10.43
N THR A 970 40.50 -11.24 11.66
CA THR A 970 39.66 -10.70 12.73
C THR A 970 40.46 -10.59 14.02
N GLY A 971 40.19 -9.56 14.83
CA GLY A 971 40.87 -9.32 16.09
C GLY A 971 40.17 -8.25 16.93
N GLY A 972 39.60 -8.66 18.07
CA GLY A 972 38.84 -7.76 18.95
C GLY A 972 37.72 -7.02 18.20
N ASP A 973 37.66 -5.71 18.35
CA ASP A 973 36.75 -4.82 17.62
C ASP A 973 37.27 -4.43 16.24
N THR A 974 38.02 -5.31 15.55
CA THR A 974 38.58 -5.01 14.22
C THR A 974 38.55 -6.22 13.30
N PHE A 975 38.25 -6.02 12.02
CA PHE A 975 38.42 -7.02 10.97
C PHE A 975 39.09 -6.42 9.74
N GLU A 976 39.83 -7.23 8.97
CA GLU A 976 40.50 -6.79 7.74
C GLU A 976 39.76 -7.29 6.51
N ILE A 977 39.63 -6.45 5.49
CA ILE A 977 38.99 -6.77 4.21
C ILE A 977 40.01 -6.94 3.08
N GLU A 978 39.68 -7.74 2.07
CA GLU A 978 40.53 -8.02 0.90
C GLU A 978 40.58 -6.85 -0.10
N VAL A 979 41.06 -5.68 0.35
CA VAL A 979 41.37 -4.52 -0.50
C VAL A 979 42.56 -3.76 0.08
N ASP A 980 43.38 -3.18 -0.79
CA ASP A 980 44.56 -2.41 -0.39
C ASP A 980 44.17 -1.03 0.16
N PHE A 981 44.90 -0.57 1.18
CA PHE A 981 44.63 0.67 1.90
C PHE A 981 45.03 1.89 1.07
N ALA A 982 44.02 2.62 0.58
CA ALA A 982 44.14 3.78 -0.29
C ALA A 982 44.22 5.14 0.45
N GLY A 983 44.21 5.16 1.79
CA GLY A 983 44.33 6.39 2.60
C GLY A 983 43.38 6.45 3.80
N LEU A 984 43.62 7.41 4.70
CA LEU A 984 42.78 7.70 5.88
C LEU A 984 41.45 8.35 5.45
N GLU A 985 40.36 7.98 6.11
CA GLU A 985 39.02 8.57 5.91
C GLU A 985 38.47 9.15 7.21
N ASP A 986 37.90 10.35 7.14
CA ASP A 986 37.06 10.95 8.20
C ASP A 986 35.59 10.71 7.83
N GLY A 987 35.01 9.60 8.30
CA GLY A 987 33.61 9.27 8.03
C GLY A 987 33.18 7.87 8.48
N ILE A 988 32.06 7.81 9.22
CA ILE A 988 31.54 6.61 9.90
C ILE A 988 30.66 5.82 8.92
N GLY A 989 31.26 4.95 8.11
CA GLY A 989 30.53 3.99 7.29
C GLY A 989 29.79 2.94 8.14
N ARG A 990 29.06 2.04 7.50
CA ARG A 990 28.49 0.85 8.13
C ARG A 990 28.88 -0.39 7.35
N TRP A 991 28.92 -1.51 8.05
CA TRP A 991 29.12 -2.81 7.43
C TRP A 991 27.98 -3.76 7.77
N GLU A 992 27.73 -4.72 6.89
CA GLU A 992 26.75 -5.79 7.07
C GLU A 992 27.37 -7.10 6.59
N LYS A 993 27.28 -8.18 7.38
CA LYS A 993 27.63 -9.52 6.92
C LYS A 993 26.64 -9.94 5.85
N VAL A 994 27.14 -10.09 4.63
CA VAL A 994 26.39 -10.63 3.51
C VAL A 994 26.20 -12.11 3.74
N VAL A 995 24.96 -12.53 3.95
CA VAL A 995 24.62 -13.94 3.98
C VAL A 995 24.75 -14.48 2.56
N THR A 996 25.77 -15.31 2.32
CA THR A 996 25.96 -15.99 1.04
C THR A 996 24.77 -16.92 0.82
N ARG A 997 23.80 -16.51 0.00
CA ARG A 997 22.79 -17.42 -0.54
C ARG A 997 23.46 -18.23 -1.65
N GLU A 998 23.44 -19.55 -1.55
CA GLU A 998 23.72 -20.41 -2.70
C GLU A 998 22.62 -20.18 -3.75
N THR A 999 22.91 -19.37 -4.77
CA THR A 999 22.01 -19.16 -5.91
C THR A 999 22.56 -19.85 -7.14
N GLY A 1000 22.00 -21.02 -7.46
CA GLY A 1000 22.20 -21.73 -8.72
C GLY A 1000 20.89 -22.40 -9.16
N LEU A 1001 20.59 -22.34 -10.46
CA LEU A 1001 19.51 -23.12 -11.07
C LEU A 1001 19.80 -24.62 -10.90
N THR A 1002 18.89 -25.34 -10.26
CA THR A 1002 19.02 -26.78 -10.03
C THR A 1002 18.72 -27.55 -11.32
N PHE A 1003 19.61 -28.47 -11.65
CA PHE A 1003 19.39 -29.48 -12.67
C PHE A 1003 18.63 -30.67 -12.05
N ASP A 1004 17.42 -30.98 -12.53
CA ASP A 1004 16.61 -32.12 -12.03
C ASP A 1004 16.79 -33.41 -12.86
N GLY A 1005 17.82 -33.48 -13.70
CA GLY A 1005 18.31 -34.74 -14.25
C GLY A 1005 19.19 -35.45 -13.24
N ALA A 1006 18.75 -36.60 -12.72
CA ALA A 1006 19.61 -37.44 -11.89
C ALA A 1006 20.83 -37.89 -12.71
N VAL A 1007 22.04 -37.73 -12.16
CA VAL A 1007 23.22 -38.41 -12.70
C VAL A 1007 22.99 -39.91 -12.55
N THR A 1008 22.82 -40.60 -13.66
CA THR A 1008 22.48 -42.03 -13.66
C THR A 1008 23.72 -42.92 -13.69
N SER A 1009 24.84 -42.41 -14.21
CA SER A 1009 26.13 -43.10 -14.17
C SER A 1009 27.29 -42.15 -14.48
N TYR A 1010 28.51 -42.57 -14.17
CA TYR A 1010 29.73 -41.91 -14.60
C TYR A 1010 30.78 -42.96 -15.02
N ARG A 1011 31.71 -42.60 -15.91
CA ARG A 1011 32.81 -43.47 -16.36
C ARG A 1011 34.03 -42.67 -16.79
N ARG A 1012 35.20 -43.31 -16.75
CA ARG A 1012 36.47 -42.75 -17.23
C ARG A 1012 36.70 -43.12 -18.71
N THR A 1013 37.22 -42.17 -19.51
CA THR A 1013 37.68 -42.45 -20.88
C THR A 1013 39.12 -42.97 -20.93
N PRO A 1014 39.55 -43.62 -22.03
CA PRO A 1014 40.95 -44.00 -22.24
C PRO A 1014 41.94 -42.83 -22.09
N GLU A 1015 41.52 -41.61 -22.44
CA GLU A 1015 42.30 -40.37 -22.35
C GLU A 1015 42.26 -39.71 -20.95
N GLY A 1016 41.60 -40.34 -19.97
CA GLY A 1016 41.60 -39.90 -18.58
C GLY A 1016 40.52 -38.87 -18.19
N LYS A 1017 39.55 -38.57 -19.07
CA LYS A 1017 38.44 -37.64 -18.79
C LYS A 1017 37.28 -38.33 -18.09
N LEU A 1018 36.49 -37.56 -17.32
CA LEU A 1018 35.27 -38.01 -16.65
C LEU A 1018 34.04 -37.78 -17.53
N ILE A 1019 33.36 -38.87 -17.93
CA ILE A 1019 32.05 -38.84 -18.60
C ILE A 1019 30.94 -39.02 -17.56
N VAL A 1020 29.94 -38.14 -17.60
CA VAL A 1020 28.75 -38.16 -16.76
C VAL A 1020 27.52 -38.41 -17.63
N THR A 1021 26.70 -39.40 -17.25
CA THR A 1021 25.40 -39.67 -17.89
C THR A 1021 24.32 -38.98 -17.06
N ALA A 1022 23.62 -38.04 -17.67
CA ALA A 1022 22.48 -37.33 -17.12
C ALA A 1022 21.45 -37.14 -18.25
N PRO A 1023 20.32 -37.88 -18.23
CA PRO A 1023 19.28 -37.73 -19.24
C PRO A 1023 18.68 -36.32 -19.22
N ASN A 1024 18.35 -35.78 -20.40
CA ASN A 1024 17.73 -34.46 -20.57
C ASN A 1024 18.59 -33.31 -20.00
N HIS A 1025 19.92 -33.41 -20.10
CA HIS A 1025 20.80 -32.41 -19.48
C HIS A 1025 20.78 -31.03 -20.18
N GLY A 1026 20.28 -30.91 -21.42
CA GLY A 1026 20.08 -29.60 -22.07
C GLY A 1026 21.30 -28.67 -22.13
N LEU A 1027 22.50 -29.19 -21.88
CA LEU A 1027 23.77 -28.45 -21.86
C LEU A 1027 24.30 -28.37 -23.28
N VAL A 1028 24.83 -27.21 -23.66
CA VAL A 1028 25.50 -26.98 -24.94
C VAL A 1028 27.01 -26.82 -24.75
N VAL A 1029 27.76 -26.98 -25.85
CA VAL A 1029 29.22 -26.80 -25.84
C VAL A 1029 29.54 -25.37 -25.36
N GLY A 1030 30.32 -25.26 -24.27
CA GLY A 1030 30.69 -23.98 -23.65
C GLY A 1030 29.95 -23.66 -22.35
N ASP A 1031 28.93 -24.44 -21.98
CA ASP A 1031 28.35 -24.37 -20.64
C ASP A 1031 29.35 -24.92 -19.59
N ALA A 1032 29.15 -24.56 -18.33
CA ALA A 1032 29.92 -25.08 -17.22
C ALA A 1032 28.99 -25.60 -16.11
N VAL A 1033 29.46 -26.62 -15.40
CA VAL A 1033 28.77 -27.23 -14.25
C VAL A 1033 29.63 -27.14 -13.02
N GLN A 1034 29.01 -26.67 -11.94
CA GLN A 1034 29.61 -26.64 -10.63
C GLN A 1034 29.40 -28.00 -9.94
N ILE A 1035 30.49 -28.58 -9.45
CA ILE A 1035 30.45 -29.75 -8.58
C ILE A 1035 30.76 -29.27 -7.17
N THR A 1036 29.93 -29.68 -6.20
CA THR A 1036 30.13 -29.37 -4.78
C THR A 1036 30.02 -30.61 -3.90
N GLY A 1037 30.64 -30.56 -2.71
CA GLY A 1037 30.56 -31.65 -1.73
C GLY A 1037 31.49 -32.84 -2.00
N THR A 1038 32.47 -32.71 -2.90
CA THR A 1038 33.54 -33.70 -3.11
C THR A 1038 34.89 -33.05 -2.86
N ALA A 1039 35.82 -33.73 -2.18
CA ALA A 1039 37.12 -33.11 -1.82
C ALA A 1039 38.00 -32.80 -3.04
N GLU A 1040 37.87 -33.57 -4.12
CA GLU A 1040 38.76 -33.54 -5.28
C GLU A 1040 38.18 -32.77 -6.48
N TYR A 1041 36.86 -32.55 -6.49
CA TYR A 1041 36.16 -31.89 -7.60
C TYR A 1041 35.28 -30.72 -7.16
N ASN A 1042 35.56 -30.06 -6.04
CA ASN A 1042 34.76 -28.92 -5.56
C ASN A 1042 35.03 -27.63 -6.38
N SER A 1043 34.70 -27.63 -7.67
CA SER A 1043 34.97 -26.51 -8.58
C SER A 1043 33.97 -26.44 -9.73
N ILE A 1044 34.16 -25.46 -10.62
CA ILE A 1044 33.36 -25.27 -11.83
C ILE A 1044 34.12 -25.86 -13.02
N TYR A 1045 33.47 -26.73 -13.77
CA TYR A 1045 34.05 -27.46 -14.89
C TYR A 1045 33.32 -27.14 -16.19
N PRO A 1046 34.03 -26.82 -17.28
CA PRO A 1046 33.40 -26.71 -18.59
C PRO A 1046 32.95 -28.08 -19.07
N VAL A 1047 31.79 -28.13 -19.74
CA VAL A 1047 31.27 -29.37 -20.32
C VAL A 1047 31.49 -29.45 -21.81
N THR A 1048 31.80 -30.66 -22.24
CA THR A 1048 31.73 -31.07 -23.64
C THR A 1048 30.59 -32.07 -23.77
N PRO A 1049 29.41 -31.67 -24.27
CA PRO A 1049 28.32 -32.59 -24.58
C PRO A 1049 28.81 -33.71 -25.51
N ILE A 1050 28.49 -34.96 -25.15
CA ILE A 1050 28.79 -36.15 -25.95
C ILE A 1050 27.56 -36.51 -26.78
N ASP A 1051 26.38 -36.51 -26.13
CA ASP A 1051 25.06 -36.65 -26.76
C ASP A 1051 23.99 -36.01 -25.85
N ALA A 1052 22.69 -36.22 -26.12
CA ALA A 1052 21.58 -35.62 -25.37
C ALA A 1052 21.43 -36.14 -23.91
N GLY A 1053 22.14 -37.22 -23.55
CA GLY A 1053 22.12 -37.85 -22.24
C GLY A 1053 23.49 -37.98 -21.58
N GLN A 1054 24.58 -37.60 -22.25
CA GLN A 1054 25.95 -37.70 -21.74
C GLN A 1054 26.77 -36.43 -22.02
N PHE A 1055 27.60 -36.04 -21.06
CA PHE A 1055 28.60 -35.00 -21.25
C PHE A 1055 29.92 -35.38 -20.56
N ALA A 1056 31.03 -34.85 -21.07
CA ALA A 1056 32.36 -34.98 -20.47
C ALA A 1056 32.76 -33.71 -19.73
N LEU A 1057 33.50 -33.89 -18.64
CA LEU A 1057 34.19 -32.82 -17.93
C LEU A 1057 35.66 -32.80 -18.36
N GLU A 1058 36.18 -31.60 -18.65
CA GLU A 1058 37.62 -31.35 -18.88
C GLU A 1058 38.40 -31.40 -17.56
N ALA A 1059 38.31 -32.52 -16.84
CA ALA A 1059 39.03 -32.76 -15.60
C ALA A 1059 39.61 -34.19 -15.59
N PRO A 1060 40.88 -34.36 -15.19
CA PRO A 1060 41.48 -35.68 -15.05
C PRO A 1060 40.80 -36.45 -13.91
N TRP A 1061 40.51 -37.74 -14.14
CA TRP A 1061 39.97 -38.63 -13.11
C TRP A 1061 40.99 -38.90 -11.99
N ALA A 1062 40.69 -38.45 -10.78
CA ALA A 1062 41.36 -38.81 -9.53
C ALA A 1062 40.95 -40.21 -9.04
N LEU A 1063 41.93 -41.08 -8.75
CA LEU A 1063 41.75 -42.46 -8.30
C LEU A 1063 41.53 -42.50 -6.77
N GLY A 1064 40.41 -43.09 -6.32
CA GLY A 1064 40.22 -43.49 -4.91
C GLY A 1064 39.03 -42.89 -4.17
N SER A 1065 38.25 -41.99 -4.79
CA SER A 1065 37.09 -41.35 -4.16
C SER A 1065 35.78 -41.81 -4.83
N ALA A 1066 34.79 -42.21 -4.02
CA ALA A 1066 33.45 -42.49 -4.51
C ALA A 1066 32.82 -41.18 -5.01
N ILE A 1067 32.60 -41.06 -6.33
CA ILE A 1067 32.06 -39.84 -6.92
C ILE A 1067 30.56 -39.74 -6.61
N GLY A 1068 30.22 -38.99 -5.57
CA GLY A 1068 28.85 -38.56 -5.28
C GLY A 1068 28.56 -37.20 -5.92
N VAL A 1069 28.44 -37.14 -7.25
CA VAL A 1069 28.03 -35.90 -7.96
C VAL A 1069 26.55 -35.65 -7.65
N LYS A 1070 26.28 -34.85 -6.61
CA LYS A 1070 24.92 -34.61 -6.11
C LYS A 1070 24.21 -33.43 -6.77
N ARG A 1071 24.93 -32.53 -7.45
CA ARG A 1071 24.35 -31.36 -8.13
C ARG A 1071 25.15 -30.96 -9.36
N LEU A 1072 24.43 -30.67 -10.42
CA LEU A 1072 24.90 -29.95 -11.61
C LEU A 1072 24.13 -28.62 -11.62
N ALA A 1073 24.77 -27.51 -11.92
CA ALA A 1073 24.11 -26.21 -12.12
C ALA A 1073 24.64 -25.58 -13.41
N SER A 1074 23.75 -25.21 -14.33
CA SER A 1074 24.10 -24.54 -15.59
C SER A 1074 24.18 -23.02 -15.37
N LEU A 1075 25.31 -22.41 -15.70
CA LEU A 1075 25.47 -20.95 -15.71
C LEU A 1075 25.24 -20.38 -17.12
N LYS A 1076 24.05 -19.82 -17.40
CA LYS A 1076 23.82 -19.04 -18.64
C LYS A 1076 24.29 -17.60 -18.48
N ARG A 1077 25.23 -17.15 -19.32
CA ARG A 1077 25.77 -15.78 -19.31
C ARG A 1077 24.86 -14.80 -20.06
N ARG A 1078 24.76 -13.54 -19.59
CA ARG A 1078 24.08 -12.42 -20.28
C ARG A 1078 25.11 -11.61 -21.08
N GLY A 1079 24.76 -11.18 -22.30
CA GLY A 1079 25.61 -10.35 -23.17
C GLY A 1079 24.95 -9.01 -23.52
N VAL A 1080 25.75 -8.05 -24.01
CA VAL A 1080 25.28 -6.76 -24.57
C VAL A 1080 25.00 -6.97 -26.06
N ASP A 1081 23.87 -6.45 -26.54
CA ASP A 1081 23.36 -6.68 -27.90
C ASP A 1081 23.52 -5.39 -28.71
N PHE A 1082 24.24 -5.47 -29.85
CA PHE A 1082 24.52 -4.31 -30.71
C PHE A 1082 23.61 -4.34 -31.94
N ASP A 1083 23.00 -3.21 -32.28
CA ASP A 1083 22.09 -3.08 -33.43
C ASP A 1083 22.81 -2.82 -34.76
N GLY A 1084 24.08 -2.43 -34.70
CA GLY A 1084 24.95 -2.21 -35.85
C GLY A 1084 25.01 -0.75 -36.35
N VAL A 1085 24.44 0.22 -35.63
CA VAL A 1085 24.45 1.64 -36.01
C VAL A 1085 25.08 2.49 -34.90
N ASP A 1086 26.33 2.93 -35.08
CA ASP A 1086 27.04 3.88 -34.20
C ASP A 1086 27.09 3.51 -32.69
N GLU A 1087 26.94 2.24 -32.35
CA GLU A 1087 27.08 1.74 -30.98
C GLU A 1087 28.50 1.23 -30.70
N TYR A 1088 29.08 1.65 -29.58
CA TYR A 1088 30.38 1.16 -29.10
C TYR A 1088 30.44 1.19 -27.57
N VAL A 1089 31.32 0.37 -27.00
CA VAL A 1089 31.64 0.41 -25.57
C VAL A 1089 32.93 1.21 -25.39
N ALA A 1090 32.82 2.42 -24.84
CA ALA A 1090 33.98 3.20 -24.45
C ALA A 1090 34.51 2.73 -23.09
N VAL A 1091 35.77 2.28 -23.07
CA VAL A 1091 36.50 2.00 -21.83
C VAL A 1091 37.40 3.21 -21.54
N ARG A 1092 37.00 4.07 -20.60
CA ARG A 1092 37.83 5.21 -20.17
C ARG A 1092 39.01 4.70 -19.32
N ASP A 1093 40.19 5.27 -19.54
CA ASP A 1093 41.45 4.98 -18.83
C ASP A 1093 42.08 3.59 -19.04
N ALA A 1094 41.72 2.88 -20.10
CA ALA A 1094 42.40 1.63 -20.45
C ALA A 1094 43.87 1.90 -20.84
N LYS A 1095 44.82 1.47 -19.99
CA LYS A 1095 46.24 1.40 -20.35
C LYS A 1095 46.46 0.23 -21.30
N VAL A 1096 46.19 0.45 -22.58
CA VAL A 1096 46.55 -0.53 -23.61
C VAL A 1096 48.08 -0.61 -23.65
N PRO A 1097 48.69 -1.81 -23.59
CA PRO A 1097 50.14 -1.95 -23.65
C PRO A 1097 50.67 -1.29 -24.93
N THR A 1098 51.50 -0.25 -24.81
CA THR A 1098 52.20 0.36 -25.94
C THR A 1098 53.67 -0.05 -25.90
N GLY A 1099 54.05 -0.90 -26.84
CA GLY A 1099 55.42 -1.43 -26.94
C GLY A 1099 55.46 -2.73 -27.75
N ALA A 1100 56.65 -3.16 -28.16
CA ALA A 1100 56.86 -4.33 -29.02
C ALA A 1100 56.67 -5.69 -28.32
N ALA A 1101 56.02 -5.75 -27.17
CA ALA A 1101 55.70 -7.00 -26.48
C ALA A 1101 54.34 -7.53 -26.96
N SER A 1102 54.27 -8.82 -27.24
CA SER A 1102 53.03 -9.49 -27.67
C SER A 1102 51.96 -9.39 -26.57
N TYR A 1103 50.74 -9.00 -26.94
CA TYR A 1103 49.58 -9.02 -26.07
C TYR A 1103 48.37 -9.60 -26.82
N THR A 1104 47.42 -10.13 -26.07
CA THR A 1104 46.19 -10.73 -26.58
C THR A 1104 45.00 -9.95 -26.05
N VAL A 1105 44.10 -9.54 -26.95
CA VAL A 1105 42.76 -9.07 -26.60
C VAL A 1105 41.80 -10.21 -26.94
N GLU A 1106 40.85 -10.51 -26.07
CA GLU A 1106 39.81 -11.51 -26.35
C GLU A 1106 38.42 -10.94 -26.05
N ALA A 1107 37.47 -11.24 -26.91
CA ALA A 1107 36.05 -10.92 -26.71
C ALA A 1107 35.16 -12.06 -27.19
N TRP A 1108 33.97 -12.18 -26.61
CA TRP A 1108 32.94 -13.13 -27.06
C TRP A 1108 31.83 -12.37 -27.78
N ILE A 1109 31.71 -12.57 -29.09
CA ILE A 1109 30.82 -11.80 -29.97
C ILE A 1109 29.86 -12.75 -30.70
N ARG A 1110 28.60 -12.34 -30.86
CA ARG A 1110 27.60 -13.03 -31.68
C ARG A 1110 27.04 -12.08 -32.77
N PRO A 1111 27.53 -12.14 -34.02
CA PRO A 1111 27.04 -11.27 -35.09
C PRO A 1111 25.61 -11.65 -35.54
N ARG A 1112 24.76 -10.66 -35.82
CA ARG A 1112 23.35 -10.84 -36.22
C ARG A 1112 23.15 -11.16 -37.71
N SER A 1113 24.11 -10.84 -38.58
CA SER A 1113 24.11 -11.32 -39.98
C SER A 1113 25.54 -11.55 -40.48
N MET A 1114 25.78 -12.70 -41.11
CA MET A 1114 26.96 -12.94 -41.95
C MET A 1114 26.47 -13.01 -43.39
N THR A 1115 26.50 -11.90 -44.12
CA THR A 1115 26.34 -11.92 -45.57
C THR A 1115 27.64 -12.42 -46.19
N ALA A 1116 27.64 -13.68 -46.62
CA ALA A 1116 28.69 -14.22 -47.46
C ALA A 1116 28.65 -13.55 -48.84
N GLY A 1117 29.69 -12.79 -49.20
CA GLY A 1117 29.87 -12.36 -50.59
C GLY A 1117 30.82 -11.18 -50.81
N ALA A 1118 32.14 -11.43 -50.81
CA ALA A 1118 33.07 -10.85 -51.79
C ALA A 1118 34.41 -11.62 -51.77
N SER A 1119 34.86 -11.96 -52.97
CA SER A 1119 35.79 -13.02 -53.40
C SER A 1119 37.31 -12.86 -53.15
N SER A 1120 37.99 -14.03 -53.24
CA SER A 1120 39.39 -14.34 -53.64
C SER A 1120 40.41 -14.54 -52.50
N ARG A 1121 41.25 -15.60 -52.39
CA ARG A 1121 41.66 -16.75 -53.23
C ARG A 1121 42.28 -17.84 -52.29
N GLY A 1122 42.03 -19.14 -52.50
CA GLY A 1122 42.87 -20.26 -51.99
C GLY A 1122 42.15 -21.35 -51.16
N ALA A 1123 42.27 -22.63 -51.59
CA ALA A 1123 41.64 -23.86 -51.05
C ALA A 1123 41.95 -24.15 -49.55
N SER A 1124 41.21 -24.92 -48.74
CA SER A 1124 40.46 -26.17 -48.95
C SER A 1124 39.40 -26.37 -47.83
N THR A 1125 38.53 -27.36 -48.00
CA THR A 1125 37.31 -27.63 -47.22
C THR A 1125 37.53 -27.90 -45.71
N ALA A 1126 36.96 -27.05 -44.85
CA ALA A 1126 36.64 -27.36 -43.45
C ALA A 1126 35.33 -26.66 -43.03
N ARG A 1127 34.45 -27.39 -42.33
CA ARG A 1127 33.22 -26.85 -41.70
C ARG A 1127 33.59 -25.75 -40.68
N PRO A 1128 32.77 -24.71 -40.49
CA PRO A 1128 33.16 -23.57 -39.68
C PRO A 1128 33.10 -23.91 -38.19
N THR A 1129 34.28 -24.03 -37.58
CA THR A 1129 34.54 -23.78 -36.16
C THR A 1129 34.32 -22.30 -35.86
N ALA A 1130 33.66 -21.98 -34.75
CA ALA A 1130 33.68 -20.63 -34.18
C ALA A 1130 35.14 -20.22 -33.90
N SER A 1131 35.71 -19.32 -34.71
CA SER A 1131 37.03 -18.77 -34.46
C SER A 1131 36.94 -17.68 -33.40
N ARG A 1132 37.77 -17.82 -32.35
CA ARG A 1132 38.24 -16.71 -31.51
C ARG A 1132 38.77 -15.59 -32.41
N ALA A 1133 38.27 -14.38 -32.19
CA ALA A 1133 38.94 -13.13 -32.52
C ALA A 1133 39.13 -12.36 -31.23
#